data_AF-A0A8T5PNW4-F1
#
_entry.id   AF-A0A8T5PNW4-F1
#
_cell.length_a   1.000
_cell.length_b   1.000
_cell.length_c   1.000
_cell.angle_alpha   90.00
_cell.angle_beta   90.00
_cell.angle_gamma   90.00
#
_symmetry.space_group_name_H-M   'P 1'
#
loop_
_entity.id
_entity.type
_entity.pdbx_description
1 polymer ?
#
loop_
_entity_poly.entity_id
_entity_poly.type
_entity_poly.pdbx_seq_one_letter_code
_entity_poly.pdbx_strand_id
1 'polypeptide(L)'
;MKPFSFLGKPHSEVHKDEPLSKKELCTLRTLRKEVTAKIKECDKKESKLRDMEKKLAKREKEVLALEARLPKLKAQEEKIVSDIGAVQHVFNEKQRALDERNKAISKLTREVSVLLKKREDIAKAEKRLSELAKLEKKLMDNVSKMEKRVADGEKILSRQEQDIDKHSRILANMRAEIKQAEPTKAKIDAELAERQKSIQNAKRELAAMESSVKKMLQMQDELNKKNAMLSKREKEVIDAEHKLQDLKGEIDKLHSEADSINKNKQELFGLIEEKKHLMDDMKKTISQNAQIAKEAHDFVRKAKKAKQDLSAAQKEHEKRLKLVESKDKELMRREAAFLEHEKALKDASRMLADDKKEFANEVNARKAEMLLVQQEWEKKMKSLGAEKKELRREKEDVRSLIETDVVGLKDKEDEVIEAIAMLEADKDKLEKEEKALVRRISELEKEKEAVKKADKALSAKEKKVVAGERILQKGLKFVDDEKRKIEKAKDEVYRTRQLRKMLPQLEKRHEELRRSIAKAEARLVGGRARPTMVEELKKKQEELALKEAGIGLELKKLMEREREAEAIEQRKERAFSEYLREEVERVEQGKPGREIVHPEIHGMLDDARESLMQGRVDEATRLVVEAEYLVEKLKDPSQKRLLSYDIRDLKASIKLASLT
;
A
#
# COMPACT_ATOMS: atom_id res chain seq x y z
N MET A 1 -125.20 -11.72 -119.46
CA MET A 1 -126.56 -12.19 -119.80
C MET A 1 -126.68 -12.37 -121.31
N LYS A 2 -127.76 -13.03 -121.76
CA LYS A 2 -128.18 -13.34 -123.15
C LYS A 2 -127.70 -12.38 -124.26
N PRO A 3 -127.31 -12.91 -125.44
CA PRO A 3 -127.65 -12.33 -126.74
C PRO A 3 -128.95 -12.96 -127.30
N PHE A 4 -129.66 -12.24 -128.18
CA PHE A 4 -130.75 -12.77 -129.02
C PHE A 4 -130.85 -11.95 -130.32
N SER A 5 -131.40 -12.52 -131.39
CA SER A 5 -131.12 -12.09 -132.77
C SER A 5 -132.30 -11.47 -133.55
N PHE A 6 -132.01 -10.36 -134.23
CA PHE A 6 -132.40 -10.00 -135.62
C PHE A 6 -133.45 -10.88 -136.34
N LEU A 7 -134.58 -10.29 -136.78
CA LEU A 7 -134.87 -9.96 -138.21
C LEU A 7 -136.31 -9.44 -138.43
N GLY A 8 -136.52 -8.74 -139.56
CA GLY A 8 -137.82 -8.29 -140.07
C GLY A 8 -137.82 -8.17 -141.61
N LYS A 9 -139.01 -8.06 -142.22
CA LYS A 9 -139.20 -7.95 -143.70
C LYS A 9 -139.90 -6.63 -144.09
N PRO A 10 -139.60 -6.05 -145.26
CA PRO A 10 -140.35 -4.91 -145.83
C PRO A 10 -141.38 -5.33 -146.91
N HIS A 11 -142.35 -4.44 -147.17
CA HIS A 11 -143.23 -4.41 -148.35
C HIS A 11 -143.02 -3.10 -149.12
N SER A 12 -143.19 -3.13 -150.45
CA SER A 12 -143.69 -2.01 -151.26
C SER A 12 -144.08 -2.52 -152.66
N GLU A 13 -144.92 -1.78 -153.38
CA GLU A 13 -145.77 -2.33 -154.43
C GLU A 13 -145.47 -1.86 -155.86
N VAL A 14 -146.15 -2.52 -156.80
CA VAL A 14 -146.28 -2.25 -158.23
C VAL A 14 -146.79 -0.82 -158.49
N HIS A 15 -146.36 -0.18 -159.58
CA HIS A 15 -147.29 0.45 -160.54
C HIS A 15 -146.63 0.75 -161.90
N LYS A 16 -147.46 0.74 -162.95
CA LYS A 16 -147.20 1.29 -164.29
C LYS A 16 -148.09 2.54 -164.47
N ASP A 17 -147.72 3.46 -165.36
CA ASP A 17 -148.38 3.63 -166.67
C ASP A 17 -147.68 4.76 -167.49
N GLU A 18 -148.31 5.22 -168.58
CA GLU A 18 -147.63 5.65 -169.81
C GLU A 18 -147.54 7.21 -169.99
N PRO A 19 -147.27 7.82 -171.18
CA PRO A 19 -146.09 8.69 -171.34
C PRO A 19 -146.40 10.18 -171.61
N LEU A 20 -145.38 11.07 -171.59
CA LEU A 20 -145.47 12.37 -172.29
C LEU A 20 -144.12 13.08 -172.60
N SER A 21 -144.09 13.74 -173.76
CA SER A 21 -143.32 14.94 -174.18
C SER A 21 -141.78 15.06 -174.11
N LYS A 22 -141.18 15.63 -175.17
CA LYS A 22 -139.73 15.76 -175.41
C LYS A 22 -138.96 16.80 -174.57
N LYS A 23 -139.59 17.58 -173.68
CA LYS A 23 -138.89 18.67 -172.94
C LYS A 23 -138.15 18.23 -171.66
N GLU A 24 -138.47 17.07 -171.09
CA GLU A 24 -138.01 16.69 -169.73
C GLU A 24 -136.63 16.01 -169.69
N LEU A 25 -136.16 15.48 -170.83
CA LEU A 25 -134.88 14.75 -170.92
C LEU A 25 -133.62 15.58 -170.62
N CYS A 26 -133.72 16.91 -170.58
CA CYS A 26 -132.56 17.78 -170.35
C CYS A 26 -132.20 17.93 -168.86
N THR A 27 -133.19 18.02 -167.96
CA THR A 27 -132.99 18.29 -166.52
C THR A 27 -132.53 17.05 -165.75
N LEU A 28 -132.97 15.86 -166.16
CA LEU A 28 -132.58 14.58 -165.54
C LEU A 28 -131.07 14.27 -165.66
N ARG A 29 -130.38 14.83 -166.67
CA ARG A 29 -128.94 14.63 -166.88
C ARG A 29 -128.07 15.34 -165.85
N THR A 30 -128.52 16.46 -165.28
CA THR A 30 -127.79 17.24 -164.27
C THR A 30 -127.89 16.58 -162.90
N LEU A 31 -129.12 16.28 -162.44
CA LEU A 31 -129.40 15.64 -161.15
C LEU A 31 -128.63 14.32 -160.97
N ARG A 32 -128.53 13.50 -162.03
CA ARG A 32 -127.82 12.21 -161.99
C ARG A 32 -126.33 12.36 -161.65
N LYS A 33 -125.67 13.47 -162.03
CA LYS A 33 -124.26 13.73 -161.68
C LYS A 33 -124.11 14.06 -160.20
N GLU A 34 -124.96 14.92 -159.64
CA GLU A 34 -124.89 15.34 -158.24
C GLU A 34 -125.15 14.19 -157.27
N VAL A 35 -126.13 13.32 -157.57
CA VAL A 35 -126.40 12.12 -156.77
C VAL A 35 -125.19 11.19 -156.72
N THR A 36 -124.53 10.93 -157.87
CA THR A 36 -123.30 10.11 -157.89
C THR A 36 -122.10 10.76 -157.19
N ALA A 37 -122.07 12.08 -157.04
CA ALA A 37 -121.05 12.76 -156.25
C ALA A 37 -121.28 12.56 -154.74
N LYS A 38 -122.53 12.75 -154.27
CA LYS A 38 -122.89 12.61 -152.85
C LYS A 38 -122.70 11.18 -152.32
N ILE A 39 -123.03 10.16 -153.11
CA ILE A 39 -122.80 8.74 -152.74
C ILE A 39 -121.30 8.50 -152.44
N LYS A 40 -120.41 8.92 -153.36
CA LYS A 40 -118.95 8.79 -153.19
C LYS A 40 -118.37 9.59 -152.01
N GLU A 41 -119.11 10.57 -151.50
CA GLU A 41 -118.74 11.31 -150.29
C GLU A 41 -119.18 10.54 -149.02
N CYS A 42 -120.35 9.91 -149.03
CA CYS A 42 -120.81 9.02 -147.95
C CYS A 42 -119.88 7.82 -147.78
N ASP A 43 -119.50 7.12 -148.86
CA ASP A 43 -118.58 5.97 -148.81
C ASP A 43 -117.24 6.32 -148.11
N LYS A 44 -116.74 7.54 -148.37
CA LYS A 44 -115.52 8.09 -147.77
C LYS A 44 -115.67 8.51 -146.30
N LYS A 45 -116.89 8.80 -145.84
CA LYS A 45 -117.18 9.06 -144.43
C LYS A 45 -117.36 7.75 -143.67
N GLU A 46 -118.02 6.78 -144.27
CA GLU A 46 -118.26 5.47 -143.67
C GLU A 46 -116.96 4.66 -143.50
N SER A 47 -116.08 4.66 -144.49
CA SER A 47 -114.75 4.04 -144.38
C SER A 47 -113.89 4.68 -143.28
N LYS A 48 -113.97 6.00 -143.09
CA LYS A 48 -113.31 6.69 -141.96
C LYS A 48 -113.90 6.32 -140.61
N LEU A 49 -115.24 6.18 -140.50
CA LEU A 49 -115.91 5.72 -139.28
C LEU A 49 -115.41 4.33 -138.86
N ARG A 50 -115.46 3.35 -139.78
CA ARG A 50 -114.99 1.99 -139.55
C ARG A 50 -113.52 1.90 -139.10
N ASP A 51 -112.67 2.83 -139.54
CA ASP A 51 -111.27 2.92 -139.09
C ASP A 51 -111.08 3.66 -137.76
N MET A 52 -111.99 4.54 -137.35
CA MET A 52 -111.99 5.11 -136.00
C MET A 52 -112.52 4.10 -134.96
N GLU A 53 -113.56 3.33 -135.31
CA GLU A 53 -114.09 2.24 -134.47
C GLU A 53 -113.01 1.19 -134.16
N LYS A 54 -112.23 0.75 -135.17
CA LYS A 54 -111.07 -0.14 -134.97
C LYS A 54 -110.01 0.46 -134.03
N LYS A 55 -109.78 1.78 -134.08
CA LYS A 55 -108.81 2.47 -133.21
C LYS A 55 -109.31 2.61 -131.77
N LEU A 56 -110.60 2.87 -131.58
CA LEU A 56 -111.26 2.83 -130.27
C LEU A 56 -111.18 1.43 -129.65
N ALA A 57 -111.64 0.40 -130.36
CA ALA A 57 -111.62 -0.99 -129.89
C ALA A 57 -110.20 -1.54 -129.62
N LYS A 58 -109.15 -0.94 -130.21
CA LYS A 58 -107.75 -1.23 -129.85
C LYS A 58 -107.34 -0.51 -128.56
N ARG A 59 -107.65 0.79 -128.42
CA ARG A 59 -107.36 1.56 -127.20
C ARG A 59 -108.10 1.04 -125.97
N GLU A 60 -109.36 0.63 -126.11
CA GLU A 60 -110.13 0.02 -125.01
C GLU A 60 -109.44 -1.25 -124.49
N LYS A 61 -108.91 -2.09 -125.39
CA LYS A 61 -108.12 -3.28 -125.01
C LYS A 61 -106.78 -2.92 -124.35
N GLU A 62 -106.14 -1.85 -124.79
CA GLU A 62 -104.90 -1.34 -124.18
C GLU A 62 -105.16 -0.76 -122.77
N VAL A 63 -106.27 -0.04 -122.57
CA VAL A 63 -106.72 0.46 -121.26
C VAL A 63 -107.06 -0.70 -120.31
N LEU A 64 -107.90 -1.65 -120.74
CA LEU A 64 -108.26 -2.83 -119.93
C LEU A 64 -107.03 -3.66 -119.52
N ALA A 65 -106.00 -3.74 -120.38
CA ALA A 65 -104.74 -4.43 -120.06
C ALA A 65 -103.88 -3.68 -119.02
N LEU A 66 -103.95 -2.34 -118.98
CA LEU A 66 -103.28 -1.52 -117.96
C LEU A 66 -104.05 -1.53 -116.63
N GLU A 67 -105.39 -1.46 -116.69
CA GLU A 67 -106.27 -1.61 -115.53
C GLU A 67 -106.10 -2.97 -114.86
N ALA A 68 -105.97 -4.06 -115.65
CA ALA A 68 -105.64 -5.39 -115.15
C ALA A 68 -104.20 -5.53 -114.60
N ARG A 69 -103.32 -4.54 -114.84
CA ARG A 69 -101.94 -4.50 -114.32
C ARG A 69 -101.81 -3.68 -113.03
N LEU A 70 -102.64 -2.65 -112.83
CA LEU A 70 -102.70 -1.86 -111.59
C LEU A 70 -102.80 -2.70 -110.30
N PRO A 71 -103.70 -3.70 -110.15
CA PRO A 71 -103.79 -4.49 -108.91
C PRO A 71 -102.53 -5.33 -108.66
N LYS A 72 -101.82 -5.76 -109.72
CA LYS A 72 -100.54 -6.49 -109.57
C LYS A 72 -99.42 -5.60 -109.06
N LEU A 73 -99.40 -4.32 -109.45
CA LEU A 73 -98.44 -3.34 -108.94
C LEU A 73 -98.75 -2.96 -107.50
N LYS A 74 -100.03 -2.75 -107.13
CA LYS A 74 -100.44 -2.52 -105.73
C LYS A 74 -100.05 -3.68 -104.81
N ALA A 75 -100.28 -4.93 -105.22
CA ALA A 75 -99.85 -6.09 -104.44
C ALA A 75 -98.31 -6.21 -104.29
N GLN A 76 -97.52 -5.64 -105.21
CA GLN A 76 -96.07 -5.54 -105.09
C GLN A 76 -95.65 -4.40 -104.15
N GLU A 77 -96.33 -3.25 -104.22
CA GLU A 77 -96.16 -2.10 -103.32
C GLU A 77 -96.49 -2.47 -101.86
N GLU A 78 -97.64 -3.08 -101.62
CA GLU A 78 -98.06 -3.61 -100.32
C GLU A 78 -97.05 -4.61 -99.75
N LYS A 79 -96.51 -5.50 -100.60
CA LYS A 79 -95.44 -6.42 -100.18
C LYS A 79 -94.17 -5.67 -99.79
N ILE A 80 -93.70 -4.72 -100.60
CA ILE A 80 -92.48 -3.94 -100.30
C ILE A 80 -92.65 -3.15 -99.00
N VAL A 81 -93.83 -2.57 -98.75
CA VAL A 81 -94.15 -1.90 -97.48
C VAL A 81 -94.11 -2.88 -96.31
N SER A 82 -94.60 -4.11 -96.48
CA SER A 82 -94.52 -5.18 -95.47
C SER A 82 -93.07 -5.62 -95.20
N ASP A 83 -92.28 -5.85 -96.25
CA ASP A 83 -90.87 -6.23 -96.17
C ASP A 83 -90.03 -5.11 -95.49
N ILE A 84 -90.30 -3.83 -95.79
CA ILE A 84 -89.70 -2.67 -95.10
C ILE A 84 -90.08 -2.64 -93.62
N GLY A 85 -91.36 -2.89 -93.29
CA GLY A 85 -91.83 -2.97 -91.91
C GLY A 85 -91.10 -4.06 -91.12
N ALA A 86 -90.89 -5.24 -91.72
CA ALA A 86 -90.13 -6.33 -91.13
C ALA A 86 -88.64 -5.97 -90.93
N VAL A 87 -88.00 -5.34 -91.91
CA VAL A 87 -86.60 -4.86 -91.79
C VAL A 87 -86.47 -3.80 -90.69
N GLN A 88 -87.42 -2.86 -90.59
CA GLN A 88 -87.42 -1.85 -89.53
C GLN A 88 -87.64 -2.46 -88.14
N HIS A 89 -88.48 -3.50 -88.03
CA HIS A 89 -88.64 -4.26 -86.78
C HIS A 89 -87.32 -4.90 -86.35
N VAL A 90 -86.67 -5.64 -87.26
CA VAL A 90 -85.37 -6.30 -87.00
C VAL A 90 -84.28 -5.27 -86.67
N PHE A 91 -84.25 -4.12 -87.34
CA PHE A 91 -83.33 -3.02 -87.01
C PHE A 91 -83.55 -2.53 -85.57
N ASN A 92 -84.81 -2.26 -85.19
CA ASN A 92 -85.17 -1.81 -83.85
C ASN A 92 -84.80 -2.86 -82.77
N GLU A 93 -84.95 -4.16 -83.06
CA GLU A 93 -84.50 -5.24 -82.19
C GLU A 93 -82.97 -5.30 -82.05
N LYS A 94 -82.22 -5.18 -83.16
CA LYS A 94 -80.75 -5.15 -83.11
C LYS A 94 -80.23 -3.92 -82.37
N GLN A 95 -80.87 -2.76 -82.51
CA GLN A 95 -80.53 -1.55 -81.76
C GLN A 95 -80.76 -1.75 -80.26
N ARG A 96 -81.92 -2.27 -79.83
CA ARG A 96 -82.19 -2.60 -78.42
C ARG A 96 -81.14 -3.56 -77.85
N ALA A 97 -80.81 -4.63 -78.57
CA ALA A 97 -79.79 -5.59 -78.16
C ALA A 97 -78.37 -4.98 -78.10
N LEU A 98 -78.06 -3.99 -78.93
CA LEU A 98 -76.82 -3.22 -78.89
C LEU A 98 -76.78 -2.27 -77.67
N ASP A 99 -77.89 -1.60 -77.35
CA ASP A 99 -78.02 -0.74 -76.17
C ASP A 99 -77.92 -1.56 -74.86
N GLU A 100 -78.47 -2.77 -74.83
CA GLU A 100 -78.32 -3.72 -73.72
C GLU A 100 -76.87 -4.19 -73.56
N ARG A 101 -76.19 -4.52 -74.67
CA ARG A 101 -74.75 -4.84 -74.66
C ARG A 101 -73.90 -3.67 -74.16
N ASN A 102 -74.21 -2.44 -74.59
CA ASN A 102 -73.52 -1.23 -74.11
C ASN A 102 -73.75 -0.98 -72.61
N LYS A 103 -74.96 -1.24 -72.10
CA LYS A 103 -75.26 -1.23 -70.65
C LYS A 103 -74.48 -2.33 -69.90
N ALA A 104 -74.34 -3.53 -70.46
CA ALA A 104 -73.57 -4.62 -69.87
C ALA A 104 -72.06 -4.31 -69.83
N ILE A 105 -71.49 -3.83 -70.93
CA ILE A 105 -70.10 -3.34 -71.01
C ILE A 105 -69.87 -2.23 -69.97
N SER A 106 -70.81 -1.29 -69.84
CA SER A 106 -70.72 -0.21 -68.84
C SER A 106 -70.73 -0.71 -67.39
N LYS A 107 -71.36 -1.85 -67.09
CA LYS A 107 -71.27 -2.51 -65.77
C LYS A 107 -69.91 -3.19 -65.59
N LEU A 108 -69.49 -4.01 -66.55
CA LEU A 108 -68.21 -4.73 -66.52
C LEU A 108 -67.02 -3.78 -66.38
N THR A 109 -66.99 -2.64 -67.09
CA THR A 109 -65.94 -1.62 -66.95
C THR A 109 -65.88 -1.04 -65.53
N ARG A 110 -67.03 -0.85 -64.86
CA ARG A 110 -67.08 -0.40 -63.46
C ARG A 110 -66.57 -1.49 -62.52
N GLU A 111 -66.98 -2.74 -62.72
CA GLU A 111 -66.53 -3.89 -61.95
C GLU A 111 -65.00 -4.10 -62.06
N VAL A 112 -64.45 -4.03 -63.27
CA VAL A 112 -62.99 -4.05 -63.51
C VAL A 112 -62.29 -2.90 -62.77
N SER A 113 -62.84 -1.68 -62.78
CA SER A 113 -62.26 -0.56 -62.03
C SER A 113 -62.25 -0.77 -60.51
N VAL A 114 -63.24 -1.48 -59.96
CA VAL A 114 -63.29 -1.86 -58.54
C VAL A 114 -62.29 -2.98 -58.24
N LEU A 115 -62.15 -3.97 -59.13
CA LEU A 115 -61.17 -5.04 -58.99
C LEU A 115 -59.72 -4.53 -59.07
N LEU A 116 -59.44 -3.54 -59.92
CA LEU A 116 -58.13 -2.88 -59.99
C LEU A 116 -57.80 -2.16 -58.67
N LYS A 117 -58.73 -1.39 -58.09
CA LYS A 117 -58.54 -0.77 -56.77
C LYS A 117 -58.29 -1.80 -55.67
N LYS A 118 -59.07 -2.89 -55.64
CA LYS A 118 -58.84 -4.01 -54.70
C LYS A 118 -57.44 -4.64 -54.87
N ARG A 119 -56.92 -4.73 -56.11
CA ARG A 119 -55.56 -5.23 -56.37
C ARG A 119 -54.48 -4.28 -55.83
N GLU A 120 -54.67 -2.97 -55.93
CA GLU A 120 -53.77 -2.00 -55.28
C GLU A 120 -53.79 -2.13 -53.76
N ASP A 121 -54.96 -2.35 -53.16
CA ASP A 121 -55.10 -2.52 -51.70
C ASP A 121 -54.49 -3.84 -51.21
N ILE A 122 -54.57 -4.92 -52.01
CA ILE A 122 -53.81 -6.16 -51.77
C ILE A 122 -52.30 -5.86 -51.78
N ALA A 123 -51.78 -5.14 -52.77
CA ALA A 123 -50.35 -4.79 -52.82
C ALA A 123 -49.91 -3.87 -51.66
N LYS A 124 -50.80 -3.06 -51.09
CA LYS A 124 -50.56 -2.30 -49.85
C LYS A 124 -50.53 -3.23 -48.62
N ALA A 125 -51.41 -4.22 -48.56
CA ALA A 125 -51.44 -5.23 -47.49
C ALA A 125 -50.20 -6.15 -47.51
N GLU A 126 -49.76 -6.61 -48.70
CA GLU A 126 -48.53 -7.40 -48.88
C GLU A 126 -47.29 -6.66 -48.39
N LYS A 127 -47.17 -5.36 -48.70
CA LYS A 127 -46.07 -4.51 -48.18
C LYS A 127 -46.06 -4.47 -46.66
N ARG A 128 -47.22 -4.19 -46.04
CA ARG A 128 -47.40 -4.18 -44.57
C ARG A 128 -47.09 -5.53 -43.93
N LEU A 129 -47.49 -6.64 -44.54
CA LEU A 129 -47.11 -7.99 -44.09
C LEU A 129 -45.59 -8.20 -44.14
N SER A 130 -44.91 -7.71 -45.19
CA SER A 130 -43.44 -7.77 -45.27
C SER A 130 -42.75 -6.92 -44.20
N GLU A 131 -43.37 -5.84 -43.74
CA GLU A 131 -42.88 -4.95 -42.70
C GLU A 131 -43.10 -5.55 -41.31
N LEU A 132 -44.28 -6.12 -41.06
CA LEU A 132 -44.60 -6.88 -39.86
C LEU A 132 -43.68 -8.08 -39.69
N ALA A 133 -43.43 -8.89 -40.73
CA ALA A 133 -42.50 -10.02 -40.66
C ALA A 133 -41.04 -9.59 -40.38
N LYS A 134 -40.61 -8.42 -40.84
CA LYS A 134 -39.30 -7.84 -40.49
C LYS A 134 -39.26 -7.39 -39.02
N LEU A 135 -40.37 -6.87 -38.50
CA LEU A 135 -40.51 -6.40 -37.12
C LEU A 135 -40.59 -7.57 -36.14
N GLU A 136 -41.41 -8.59 -36.44
CA GLU A 136 -41.49 -9.87 -35.75
C GLU A 136 -40.10 -10.51 -35.63
N LYS A 137 -39.34 -10.61 -36.74
CA LYS A 137 -37.97 -11.12 -36.69
C LYS A 137 -37.08 -10.29 -35.75
N LYS A 138 -37.13 -8.95 -35.80
CA LYS A 138 -36.39 -8.09 -34.87
C LYS A 138 -36.78 -8.31 -33.41
N LEU A 139 -38.04 -8.62 -33.13
CA LEU A 139 -38.51 -8.98 -31.79
C LEU A 139 -37.95 -10.35 -31.36
N MET A 140 -38.00 -11.38 -32.21
CA MET A 140 -37.36 -12.69 -31.91
C MET A 140 -35.85 -12.56 -31.69
N ASP A 141 -35.15 -11.82 -32.54
CA ASP A 141 -33.71 -11.54 -32.42
C ASP A 141 -33.39 -10.77 -31.12
N ASN A 142 -34.34 -10.05 -30.53
CA ASN A 142 -34.19 -9.35 -29.25
C ASN A 142 -34.59 -10.23 -28.05
N VAL A 143 -35.65 -11.03 -28.16
CA VAL A 143 -36.04 -12.04 -27.15
C VAL A 143 -34.87 -12.99 -26.90
N SER A 144 -34.26 -13.54 -27.96
CA SER A 144 -33.10 -14.44 -27.83
C SER A 144 -31.85 -13.80 -27.20
N LYS A 145 -31.69 -12.47 -27.30
CA LYS A 145 -30.65 -11.74 -26.56
C LYS A 145 -31.00 -11.59 -25.08
N MET A 146 -32.28 -11.33 -24.77
CA MET A 146 -32.74 -11.18 -23.39
C MET A 146 -32.70 -12.53 -22.65
N GLU A 147 -33.15 -13.62 -23.28
CA GLU A 147 -33.02 -14.99 -22.76
C GLU A 147 -31.57 -15.34 -22.37
N LYS A 148 -30.60 -15.01 -23.24
CA LYS A 148 -29.18 -15.22 -22.94
C LYS A 148 -28.70 -14.37 -21.76
N ARG A 149 -29.12 -13.10 -21.67
CA ARG A 149 -28.82 -12.24 -20.52
C ARG A 149 -29.43 -12.74 -19.22
N VAL A 150 -30.60 -13.37 -19.26
CA VAL A 150 -31.21 -14.04 -18.09
C VAL A 150 -30.38 -15.25 -17.70
N ALA A 151 -30.09 -16.16 -18.63
CA ALA A 151 -29.30 -17.37 -18.36
C ALA A 151 -27.86 -17.08 -17.90
N ASP A 152 -27.25 -15.98 -18.33
CA ASP A 152 -25.95 -15.52 -17.81
C ASP A 152 -26.07 -14.82 -16.45
N GLY A 153 -27.19 -14.14 -16.18
CA GLY A 153 -27.53 -13.60 -14.86
C GLY A 153 -27.75 -14.69 -13.80
N GLU A 154 -28.45 -15.77 -14.14
CA GLU A 154 -28.65 -16.94 -13.28
C GLU A 154 -27.31 -17.59 -12.87
N LYS A 155 -26.35 -17.70 -13.80
CA LYS A 155 -24.98 -18.19 -13.51
C LYS A 155 -24.21 -17.25 -12.57
N ILE A 156 -24.45 -15.94 -12.63
CA ILE A 156 -23.82 -14.97 -11.75
C ILE A 156 -24.43 -15.08 -10.34
N LEU A 157 -25.76 -15.14 -10.23
CA LEU A 157 -26.46 -15.32 -8.96
C LEU A 157 -26.04 -16.62 -8.26
N SER A 158 -26.03 -17.75 -8.96
CA SER A 158 -25.62 -19.04 -8.38
C SER A 158 -24.16 -19.05 -7.88
N ARG A 159 -23.26 -18.28 -8.50
CA ARG A 159 -21.90 -18.07 -7.98
C ARG A 159 -21.90 -17.22 -6.71
N GLN A 160 -22.66 -16.13 -6.69
CA GLN A 160 -22.79 -15.24 -5.54
C GLN A 160 -23.40 -15.98 -4.33
N GLU A 161 -24.40 -16.83 -4.54
CA GLU A 161 -24.96 -17.72 -3.51
C GLU A 161 -23.88 -18.64 -2.93
N GLN A 162 -23.09 -19.32 -3.78
CA GLN A 162 -21.99 -20.18 -3.33
C GLN A 162 -20.90 -19.42 -2.55
N ASP A 163 -20.62 -18.17 -2.90
CA ASP A 163 -19.65 -17.34 -2.19
C ASP A 163 -20.19 -16.81 -0.86
N ILE A 164 -21.47 -16.42 -0.80
CA ILE A 164 -22.18 -16.12 0.46
C ILE A 164 -22.14 -17.33 1.41
N ASP A 165 -22.32 -18.54 0.88
CA ASP A 165 -22.26 -19.78 1.65
C ASP A 165 -20.85 -20.05 2.22
N LYS A 166 -19.79 -19.83 1.42
CA LYS A 166 -18.39 -19.93 1.86
C LYS A 166 -18.10 -18.91 2.97
N HIS A 167 -18.47 -17.64 2.77
CA HIS A 167 -18.25 -16.58 3.76
C HIS A 167 -19.04 -16.80 5.04
N SER A 168 -20.26 -17.34 4.96
CA SER A 168 -21.08 -17.70 6.13
C SER A 168 -20.42 -18.79 6.98
N ARG A 169 -19.81 -19.80 6.34
CA ARG A 169 -19.04 -20.86 7.02
C ARG A 169 -17.76 -20.30 7.67
N ILE A 170 -17.04 -19.40 6.99
CA ILE A 170 -15.86 -18.71 7.57
C ILE A 170 -16.25 -17.89 8.80
N LEU A 171 -17.34 -17.11 8.74
CA LEU A 171 -17.86 -16.33 9.87
C LEU A 171 -18.32 -17.21 11.03
N ALA A 172 -18.87 -18.40 10.77
CA ALA A 172 -19.21 -19.37 11.81
C ALA A 172 -17.96 -19.90 12.52
N ASN A 173 -16.90 -20.26 11.76
CA ASN A 173 -15.64 -20.72 12.32
C ASN A 173 -14.95 -19.64 13.18
N MET A 174 -14.82 -18.41 12.66
CA MET A 174 -14.22 -17.29 13.42
C MET A 174 -15.00 -16.99 14.71
N ARG A 175 -16.33 -17.12 14.71
CA ARG A 175 -17.15 -16.99 15.93
C ARG A 175 -16.91 -18.12 16.93
N ALA A 176 -16.57 -19.33 16.47
CA ALA A 176 -16.18 -20.44 17.34
C ALA A 176 -14.78 -20.24 17.93
N GLU A 177 -13.82 -19.76 17.13
CA GLU A 177 -12.47 -19.41 17.58
C GLU A 177 -12.49 -18.31 18.66
N ILE A 178 -13.28 -17.25 18.46
CA ILE A 178 -13.46 -16.18 19.47
C ILE A 178 -14.01 -16.75 20.78
N LYS A 179 -15.01 -17.64 20.74
CA LYS A 179 -15.55 -18.31 21.93
C LYS A 179 -14.56 -19.26 22.61
N GLN A 180 -13.57 -19.79 21.88
CA GLN A 180 -12.48 -20.57 22.48
C GLN A 180 -11.40 -19.66 23.08
N ALA A 181 -11.22 -18.44 22.58
CA ALA A 181 -10.31 -17.46 23.14
C ALA A 181 -10.82 -16.86 24.47
N GLU A 182 -12.13 -16.60 24.60
CA GLU A 182 -12.77 -16.07 25.83
C GLU A 182 -12.30 -16.74 27.14
N PRO A 183 -12.35 -18.09 27.30
CA PRO A 183 -11.87 -18.75 28.52
C PRO A 183 -10.34 -18.72 28.69
N THR A 184 -9.55 -18.53 27.62
CA THR A 184 -8.09 -18.34 27.76
C THR A 184 -7.77 -16.95 28.32
N LYS A 185 -8.49 -15.91 27.87
CA LYS A 185 -8.40 -14.57 28.45
C LYS A 185 -8.77 -14.59 29.93
N ALA A 186 -9.88 -15.23 30.29
CA ALA A 186 -10.33 -15.32 31.69
C ALA A 186 -9.30 -16.00 32.62
N LYS A 187 -8.52 -16.97 32.12
CA LYS A 187 -7.38 -17.55 32.86
C LYS A 187 -6.24 -16.57 33.03
N ILE A 188 -5.84 -15.85 31.97
CA ILE A 188 -4.77 -14.85 32.01
C ILE A 188 -5.13 -13.70 32.97
N ASP A 189 -6.37 -13.22 32.94
CA ASP A 189 -6.88 -12.19 33.85
C ASP A 189 -6.83 -12.67 35.32
N ALA A 190 -7.09 -13.95 35.59
CA ALA A 190 -6.97 -14.55 36.92
C ALA A 190 -5.51 -14.71 37.38
N GLU A 191 -4.62 -15.21 36.52
CA GLU A 191 -3.17 -15.29 36.81
C GLU A 191 -2.55 -13.92 37.09
N LEU A 192 -2.97 -12.88 36.35
CA LEU A 192 -2.56 -11.50 36.60
C LEU A 192 -3.04 -11.02 37.97
N ALA A 193 -4.29 -11.28 38.35
CA ALA A 193 -4.82 -10.93 39.66
C ALA A 193 -4.10 -11.66 40.82
N GLU A 194 -3.65 -12.89 40.61
CA GLU A 194 -2.87 -13.65 41.60
C GLU A 194 -1.43 -13.10 41.72
N ARG A 195 -0.74 -12.85 40.59
CA ARG A 195 0.58 -12.21 40.59
C ARG A 195 0.54 -10.81 41.23
N GLN A 196 -0.53 -10.05 41.01
CA GLN A 196 -0.73 -8.75 41.65
C GLN A 196 -0.80 -8.84 43.18
N LYS A 197 -1.47 -9.87 43.73
CA LYS A 197 -1.49 -10.16 45.18
C LYS A 197 -0.10 -10.58 45.69
N SER A 198 0.61 -11.44 44.96
CA SER A 198 1.98 -11.84 45.30
C SER A 198 2.92 -10.63 45.39
N ILE A 199 2.86 -9.71 44.43
CA ILE A 199 3.65 -8.47 44.42
C ILE A 199 3.28 -7.57 45.61
N GLN A 200 2.00 -7.47 46.00
CA GLN A 200 1.59 -6.71 47.18
C GLN A 200 2.12 -7.32 48.49
N ASN A 201 2.19 -8.65 48.61
CA ASN A 201 2.77 -9.30 49.78
C ASN A 201 4.29 -9.11 49.85
N ALA A 202 5.01 -9.33 48.74
CA ALA A 202 6.45 -9.07 48.66
C ALA A 202 6.82 -7.62 49.00
N LYS A 203 5.98 -6.64 48.61
CA LYS A 203 6.16 -5.22 49.01
C LYS A 203 5.98 -4.97 50.51
N ARG A 204 5.07 -5.70 51.18
CA ARG A 204 4.88 -5.63 52.64
C ARG A 204 6.05 -6.24 53.39
N GLU A 205 6.53 -7.39 52.92
CA GLU A 205 7.71 -8.08 53.46
C GLU A 205 8.97 -7.22 53.32
N LEU A 206 9.18 -6.61 52.15
CA LEU A 206 10.29 -5.69 51.90
C LEU A 206 10.23 -4.46 52.83
N ALA A 207 9.08 -3.81 52.98
CA ALA A 207 8.91 -2.70 53.92
C ALA A 207 9.15 -3.10 55.39
N ALA A 208 8.77 -4.33 55.77
CA ALA A 208 9.08 -4.87 57.10
C ALA A 208 10.60 -5.07 57.28
N MET A 209 11.29 -5.59 56.26
CA MET A 209 12.75 -5.75 56.27
C MET A 209 13.49 -4.41 56.31
N GLU A 210 13.06 -3.40 55.54
CA GLU A 210 13.57 -2.02 55.62
C GLU A 210 13.44 -1.45 57.03
N SER A 211 12.30 -1.66 57.70
CA SER A 211 12.09 -1.24 59.08
C SER A 211 13.00 -1.97 60.09
N SER A 212 13.40 -3.21 59.77
CA SER A 212 14.33 -4.01 60.56
C SER A 212 15.77 -3.52 60.38
N VAL A 213 16.20 -3.28 59.14
CA VAL A 213 17.51 -2.69 58.81
C VAL A 213 17.67 -1.32 59.49
N LYS A 214 16.63 -0.48 59.46
CA LYS A 214 16.66 0.82 60.15
C LYS A 214 16.87 0.70 61.66
N LYS A 215 16.31 -0.33 62.32
CA LYS A 215 16.58 -0.61 63.74
C LYS A 215 18.00 -1.12 63.96
N MET A 216 18.53 -1.97 63.08
CA MET A 216 19.92 -2.45 63.19
C MET A 216 20.93 -1.32 63.04
N LEU A 217 20.70 -0.36 62.13
CA LEU A 217 21.52 0.85 62.00
C LEU A 217 21.47 1.72 63.28
N GLN A 218 20.28 1.91 63.87
CA GLN A 218 20.15 2.61 65.16
C GLN A 218 20.90 1.90 66.30
N MET A 219 20.86 0.56 66.34
CA MET A 219 21.65 -0.23 67.30
C MET A 219 23.16 -0.12 67.03
N GLN A 220 23.58 -0.03 65.76
CA GLN A 220 24.97 0.20 65.38
C GLN A 220 25.45 1.59 65.84
N ASP A 221 24.65 2.64 65.68
CA ASP A 221 24.95 3.98 66.20
C ASP A 221 25.05 4.01 67.73
N GLU A 222 24.16 3.30 68.44
CA GLU A 222 24.28 3.12 69.89
C GLU A 222 25.56 2.39 70.29
N LEU A 223 25.94 1.36 69.54
CA LEU A 223 27.15 0.58 69.80
C LEU A 223 28.40 1.42 69.52
N ASN A 224 28.42 2.21 68.45
CA ASN A 224 29.47 3.19 68.15
C ASN A 224 29.59 4.23 69.27
N LYS A 225 28.48 4.76 69.79
CA LYS A 225 28.46 5.68 70.95
C LYS A 225 28.99 5.00 72.23
N LYS A 226 28.64 3.74 72.47
CA LYS A 226 29.17 2.94 73.60
C LYS A 226 30.68 2.70 73.46
N ASN A 227 31.17 2.36 72.27
CA ASN A 227 32.61 2.21 71.99
C ASN A 227 33.38 3.53 72.16
N ALA A 228 32.81 4.67 71.74
CA ALA A 228 33.41 5.98 71.97
C ALA A 228 33.49 6.34 73.47
N MET A 229 32.52 5.90 74.29
CA MET A 229 32.59 6.05 75.74
C MET A 229 33.58 5.08 76.40
N LEU A 230 33.73 3.85 75.87
CA LEU A 230 34.77 2.92 76.32
C LEU A 230 36.16 3.47 76.02
N SER A 231 36.43 3.97 74.81
CA SER A 231 37.73 4.55 74.45
C SER A 231 38.09 5.82 75.24
N LYS A 232 37.10 6.56 75.75
CA LYS A 232 37.34 7.62 76.75
C LYS A 232 37.77 7.04 78.10
N ARG A 233 37.06 6.03 78.61
CA ARG A 233 37.40 5.33 79.86
C ARG A 233 38.76 4.62 79.81
N GLU A 234 39.12 4.03 78.67
CA GLU A 234 40.45 3.43 78.45
C GLU A 234 41.55 4.48 78.63
N LYS A 235 41.36 5.69 78.09
CA LYS A 235 42.29 6.81 78.30
C LYS A 235 42.29 7.31 79.76
N GLU A 236 41.13 7.42 80.39
CA GLU A 236 41.01 7.77 81.82
C GLU A 236 41.72 6.75 82.72
N VAL A 237 41.71 5.46 82.36
CA VAL A 237 42.45 4.38 83.04
C VAL A 237 43.95 4.50 82.78
N ILE A 238 44.41 4.68 81.54
CA ILE A 238 45.83 4.87 81.21
C ILE A 238 46.40 6.12 81.94
N ASP A 239 45.64 7.22 81.96
CA ASP A 239 45.98 8.43 82.71
C ASP A 239 46.00 8.20 84.23
N ALA A 240 45.32 7.18 84.75
CA ALA A 240 45.36 6.81 86.17
C ALA A 240 46.51 5.82 86.46
N GLU A 241 46.80 4.88 85.55
CA GLU A 241 47.95 3.97 85.62
C GLU A 241 49.27 4.74 85.59
N HIS A 242 49.41 5.76 84.73
CA HIS A 242 50.57 6.64 84.74
C HIS A 242 50.71 7.41 86.07
N LYS A 243 49.62 7.95 86.63
CA LYS A 243 49.65 8.60 87.96
C LYS A 243 50.03 7.63 89.08
N LEU A 244 49.58 6.37 89.02
CA LEU A 244 49.97 5.33 89.96
C LEU A 244 51.45 4.93 89.78
N GLN A 245 51.97 4.95 88.56
CA GLN A 245 53.39 4.73 88.27
C GLN A 245 54.27 5.88 88.80
N ASP A 246 53.85 7.13 88.63
CA ASP A 246 54.53 8.32 89.17
C ASP A 246 54.53 8.29 90.71
N LEU A 247 53.37 8.08 91.34
CA LEU A 247 53.23 7.93 92.79
C LEU A 247 54.04 6.75 93.34
N LYS A 248 54.14 5.64 92.60
CA LYS A 248 55.02 4.53 92.98
C LYS A 248 56.49 4.96 92.91
N GLY A 249 56.90 5.69 91.88
CA GLY A 249 58.23 6.28 91.78
C GLY A 249 58.54 7.30 92.88
N GLU A 250 57.54 7.96 93.47
CA GLU A 250 57.68 8.77 94.69
C GLU A 250 57.80 7.90 95.95
N ILE A 251 57.01 6.84 96.08
CA ILE A 251 57.11 5.87 97.19
C ILE A 251 58.48 5.18 97.20
N ASP A 252 59.01 4.78 96.04
CA ASP A 252 60.32 4.13 95.90
C ASP A 252 61.46 5.11 96.29
N LYS A 253 61.34 6.41 95.94
CA LYS A 253 62.26 7.45 96.42
C LYS A 253 62.18 7.60 97.95
N LEU A 254 60.97 7.75 98.50
CA LEU A 254 60.75 7.87 99.95
C LEU A 254 61.24 6.65 100.73
N HIS A 255 61.19 5.45 100.14
CA HIS A 255 61.86 4.27 100.69
C HIS A 255 63.38 4.43 100.70
N SER A 256 64.00 4.84 99.59
CA SER A 256 65.46 5.06 99.54
C SER A 256 65.92 6.18 100.50
N GLU A 257 65.11 7.21 100.71
CA GLU A 257 65.35 8.25 101.71
C GLU A 257 65.22 7.67 103.12
N ALA A 258 64.17 6.90 103.42
CA ALA A 258 63.98 6.25 104.72
C ALA A 258 65.11 5.25 105.04
N ASP A 259 65.58 4.48 104.07
CA ASP A 259 66.73 3.59 104.21
C ASP A 259 68.03 4.37 104.45
N SER A 260 68.24 5.50 103.76
CA SER A 260 69.38 6.38 104.02
C SER A 260 69.34 6.96 105.44
N ILE A 261 68.16 7.37 105.92
CA ILE A 261 67.95 7.86 107.29
C ILE A 261 68.19 6.74 108.30
N ASN A 262 67.75 5.51 108.01
CA ASN A 262 67.96 4.35 108.86
C ASN A 262 69.44 3.92 108.91
N LYS A 263 70.18 4.05 107.81
CA LYS A 263 71.65 3.87 107.77
C LYS A 263 72.36 4.95 108.59
N ASN A 264 72.02 6.22 108.39
CA ASN A 264 72.56 7.34 109.18
C ASN A 264 72.26 7.17 110.68
N LYS A 265 71.10 6.59 111.03
CA LYS A 265 70.71 6.24 112.40
C LYS A 265 71.55 5.09 112.97
N GLN A 266 71.92 4.09 112.18
CA GLN A 266 72.85 3.03 112.60
C GLN A 266 74.26 3.59 112.82
N GLU A 267 74.76 4.46 111.93
CA GLU A 267 76.05 5.13 112.07
C GLU A 267 76.09 6.03 113.33
N LEU A 268 75.00 6.76 113.60
CA LEU A 268 74.83 7.53 114.85
C LEU A 268 74.77 6.64 116.10
N PHE A 269 74.19 5.42 116.03
CA PHE A 269 74.27 4.48 117.14
C PHE A 269 75.70 3.97 117.36
N GLY A 270 76.45 3.66 116.30
CA GLY A 270 77.88 3.33 116.39
C GLY A 270 78.68 4.42 117.09
N LEU A 271 78.51 5.68 116.69
CA LEU A 271 79.12 6.86 117.33
C LEU A 271 78.70 7.06 118.80
N ILE A 272 77.52 6.56 119.21
CA ILE A 272 77.08 6.55 120.61
C ILE A 272 77.77 5.44 121.40
N GLU A 273 77.99 4.27 120.79
CA GLU A 273 78.70 3.15 121.44
C GLU A 273 80.21 3.40 121.56
N GLU A 274 80.84 3.98 120.53
CA GLU A 274 82.21 4.51 120.63
C GLU A 274 82.35 5.52 121.77
N LYS A 275 81.39 6.45 121.91
CA LYS A 275 81.38 7.43 123.02
C LYS A 275 81.09 6.80 124.38
N LYS A 276 80.35 5.69 124.46
CA LYS A 276 80.21 4.90 125.70
C LYS A 276 81.54 4.24 126.09
N HIS A 277 82.23 3.60 125.15
CA HIS A 277 83.55 3.00 125.39
C HIS A 277 84.56 4.07 125.84
N LEU A 278 84.61 5.20 125.16
CA LEU A 278 85.49 6.32 125.52
C LEU A 278 85.14 6.92 126.89
N MET A 279 83.86 6.99 127.25
CA MET A 279 83.40 7.33 128.62
C MET A 279 83.84 6.31 129.67
N ASP A 280 83.81 5.01 129.37
CA ASP A 280 84.23 3.96 130.31
C ASP A 280 85.75 3.89 130.47
N ASP A 281 86.52 4.17 129.42
CA ASP A 281 87.97 4.35 129.52
C ASP A 281 88.35 5.65 130.24
N MET A 282 87.56 6.73 130.10
CA MET A 282 87.68 7.90 130.98
C MET A 282 87.38 7.54 132.44
N LYS A 283 86.40 6.69 132.75
CA LYS A 283 86.16 6.20 134.13
C LYS A 283 87.33 5.39 134.67
N LYS A 284 87.97 4.52 133.87
CA LYS A 284 89.20 3.81 134.24
C LYS A 284 90.35 4.79 134.53
N THR A 285 90.51 5.80 133.68
CA THR A 285 91.53 6.85 133.86
C THR A 285 91.29 7.65 135.14
N ILE A 286 90.02 7.95 135.47
CA ILE A 286 89.62 8.63 136.71
C ILE A 286 89.89 7.74 137.94
N SER A 287 89.63 6.43 137.89
CA SER A 287 89.94 5.53 139.02
C SER A 287 91.44 5.35 139.23
N GLN A 288 92.24 5.27 138.16
CA GLN A 288 93.71 5.29 138.24
C GLN A 288 94.22 6.61 138.84
N ASN A 289 93.70 7.76 138.40
CA ASN A 289 94.07 9.05 138.97
C ASN A 289 93.65 9.19 140.45
N ALA A 290 92.52 8.61 140.86
CA ALA A 290 92.11 8.55 142.27
C ALA A 290 93.01 7.65 143.13
N GLN A 291 93.67 6.66 142.51
CA GLN A 291 94.64 5.80 143.18
C GLN A 291 96.00 6.50 143.33
N ILE A 292 96.50 7.15 142.26
CA ILE A 292 97.69 8.02 142.29
C ILE A 292 97.52 9.15 143.32
N ALA A 293 96.32 9.72 143.44
CA ALA A 293 96.00 10.75 144.43
C ALA A 293 96.11 10.25 145.90
N LYS A 294 95.82 8.96 146.17
CA LYS A 294 96.06 8.37 147.50
C LYS A 294 97.55 8.20 147.79
N GLU A 295 98.31 7.70 146.82
CA GLU A 295 99.74 7.49 146.95
C GLU A 295 100.49 8.81 147.19
N ALA A 296 100.13 9.87 146.45
CA ALA A 296 100.60 11.23 146.69
C ALA A 296 100.28 11.73 148.12
N HIS A 297 99.11 11.37 148.65
CA HIS A 297 98.68 11.81 149.98
C HIS A 297 99.49 11.17 151.13
N ASP A 298 99.99 9.95 150.95
CA ASP A 298 100.88 9.29 151.92
C ASP A 298 102.35 9.74 151.77
N PHE A 299 102.80 10.16 150.58
CA PHE A 299 104.06 10.90 150.44
C PHE A 299 104.02 12.23 151.21
N VAL A 300 102.90 12.97 151.17
CA VAL A 300 102.71 14.21 151.97
C VAL A 300 102.75 13.94 153.48
N ARG A 301 102.26 12.78 153.95
CA ARG A 301 102.40 12.37 155.36
C ARG A 301 103.86 12.13 155.75
N LYS A 302 104.64 11.43 154.92
CA LYS A 302 106.08 11.19 155.16
C LYS A 302 106.87 12.51 155.16
N ALA A 303 106.59 13.42 154.23
CA ALA A 303 107.21 14.75 154.17
C ALA A 303 106.91 15.62 155.40
N LYS A 304 105.71 15.54 155.98
CA LYS A 304 105.37 16.31 157.20
C LYS A 304 106.15 15.86 158.44
N LYS A 305 106.54 14.59 158.54
CA LYS A 305 107.37 14.10 159.66
C LYS A 305 108.80 14.66 159.58
N ALA A 306 109.47 14.49 158.43
CA ALA A 306 110.81 15.02 158.21
C ALA A 306 110.93 16.55 158.38
N LYS A 307 109.82 17.30 158.17
CA LYS A 307 109.77 18.75 158.41
C LYS A 307 109.78 19.12 159.90
N GLN A 308 109.35 18.26 160.81
CA GLN A 308 109.43 18.52 162.25
C GLN A 308 110.87 18.29 162.77
N ASP A 309 111.53 17.24 162.29
CA ASP A 309 112.91 16.90 162.69
C ASP A 309 113.92 17.99 162.24
N LEU A 310 113.73 18.58 161.04
CA LEU A 310 114.56 19.67 160.54
C LEU A 310 114.47 20.96 161.40
N SER A 311 113.29 21.21 161.99
CA SER A 311 113.05 22.42 162.79
C SER A 311 113.84 22.46 164.10
N ALA A 312 114.31 21.31 164.61
CA ALA A 312 115.16 21.23 165.78
C ALA A 312 116.61 21.69 165.47
N ALA A 313 117.12 21.37 164.27
CA ALA A 313 118.49 21.70 163.85
C ALA A 313 118.68 23.18 163.48
N GLN A 314 117.65 23.85 162.96
CA GLN A 314 117.82 25.21 162.41
C GLN A 314 118.08 26.29 163.48
N LYS A 315 117.70 26.09 164.75
CA LYS A 315 117.99 27.02 165.86
C LYS A 315 119.47 27.10 166.25
N GLU A 316 120.30 26.18 165.77
CA GLU A 316 121.76 26.26 165.96
C GLU A 316 122.44 27.08 164.85
N HIS A 317 121.85 27.12 163.65
CA HIS A 317 122.38 27.84 162.49
C HIS A 317 122.07 29.33 162.47
N GLU A 318 121.22 29.83 163.36
CA GLU A 318 120.69 31.20 163.38
C GLU A 318 121.73 32.27 163.84
N LYS A 319 123.02 32.09 163.54
CA LYS A 319 124.14 32.68 164.32
C LYS A 319 125.27 33.46 163.60
N ARG A 320 125.67 33.36 162.33
CA ARG A 320 125.41 32.45 161.19
C ARG A 320 124.15 32.60 160.29
N LEU A 321 123.33 33.66 160.22
CA LEU A 321 123.39 35.10 160.54
C LEU A 321 124.49 35.94 159.86
N LYS A 322 124.08 37.09 159.28
CA LYS A 322 124.81 38.38 159.21
C LYS A 322 126.01 38.58 158.27
N LEU A 323 126.30 37.72 157.30
CA LEU A 323 127.44 37.94 156.37
C LEU A 323 127.12 38.02 154.86
N VAL A 324 126.10 37.31 154.35
CA VAL A 324 125.81 37.23 152.90
C VAL A 324 124.57 38.03 152.47
N GLU A 325 123.87 38.65 153.44
CA GLU A 325 122.80 39.65 153.23
C GLU A 325 123.30 40.93 152.49
N SER A 326 124.59 41.00 152.17
CA SER A 326 125.25 42.01 151.34
C SER A 326 125.09 41.81 149.82
N LYS A 327 124.61 40.65 149.35
CA LYS A 327 124.46 40.34 147.91
C LYS A 327 123.02 40.21 147.39
N ASP A 328 122.03 40.56 148.19
CA ASP A 328 120.60 40.60 147.77
C ASP A 328 120.25 41.88 146.97
N LYS A 329 121.25 42.46 146.29
CA LYS A 329 121.19 43.70 145.50
C LYS A 329 122.25 43.56 144.39
N GLU A 330 121.94 43.18 143.17
CA GLU A 330 120.71 43.50 142.43
C GLU A 330 119.91 42.27 141.95
N LEU A 331 118.86 41.94 142.70
CA LEU A 331 117.67 41.29 142.14
C LEU A 331 116.81 42.29 141.29
N MET A 332 117.46 43.27 140.66
CA MET A 332 116.82 44.31 139.87
C MET A 332 116.60 43.83 138.43
N ARG A 333 115.38 43.34 138.19
CA ARG A 333 114.64 43.51 136.92
C ARG A 333 115.31 42.89 135.67
N ARG A 334 114.96 41.71 135.17
CA ARG A 334 113.81 40.80 135.41
C ARG A 334 112.38 41.38 135.26
N GLU A 335 112.24 42.68 134.99
CA GLU A 335 110.96 43.32 134.63
C GLU A 335 110.92 43.73 133.13
N ALA A 336 112.05 43.64 132.41
CA ALA A 336 112.19 44.16 131.04
C ALA A 336 111.60 43.28 129.93
N ALA A 337 111.42 41.96 130.15
CA ALA A 337 111.18 41.00 129.08
C ALA A 337 109.70 40.82 128.65
N PHE A 338 108.73 41.43 129.34
CA PHE A 338 107.31 41.28 129.03
C PHE A 338 106.73 42.39 128.14
N LEU A 339 107.46 43.50 127.93
CA LEU A 339 106.95 44.69 127.24
C LEU A 339 107.04 44.63 125.70
N GLU A 340 107.87 43.76 125.13
CA GLU A 340 107.96 43.60 123.67
C GLU A 340 106.81 42.74 123.10
N HIS A 341 106.35 41.74 123.86
CA HIS A 341 105.28 40.83 123.42
C HIS A 341 103.91 41.54 123.29
N GLU A 342 103.68 42.63 124.02
CA GLU A 342 102.43 43.40 123.94
C GLU A 342 102.35 44.31 122.71
N LYS A 343 103.49 44.78 122.18
CA LYS A 343 103.52 45.56 120.92
C LYS A 343 103.10 44.71 119.72
N ALA A 344 103.70 43.54 119.57
CA ALA A 344 103.39 42.62 118.46
C ALA A 344 101.89 42.26 118.38
N LEU A 345 101.24 42.08 119.53
CA LEU A 345 99.80 41.81 119.59
C LEU A 345 98.93 43.02 119.20
N LYS A 346 99.36 44.24 119.50
CA LYS A 346 98.61 45.47 119.16
C LYS A 346 98.68 45.82 117.67
N ASP A 347 99.81 45.59 117.02
CA ASP A 347 99.96 45.84 115.58
C ASP A 347 99.25 44.75 114.75
N ALA A 348 99.36 43.47 115.14
CA ALA A 348 98.56 42.38 114.54
C ALA A 348 97.04 42.61 114.68
N SER A 349 96.60 43.16 115.82
CA SER A 349 95.18 43.52 116.06
C SER A 349 94.70 44.71 115.21
N ARG A 350 95.61 45.53 114.65
CA ARG A 350 95.24 46.60 113.72
C ARG A 350 95.06 46.09 112.29
N MET A 351 95.99 45.27 111.79
CA MET A 351 95.86 44.70 110.44
C MET A 351 94.54 43.90 110.30
N LEU A 352 94.24 43.03 111.26
CA LEU A 352 92.98 42.28 111.32
C LEU A 352 91.71 43.15 111.48
N ALA A 353 91.84 44.43 111.85
CA ALA A 353 90.70 45.36 111.93
C ALA A 353 90.45 46.09 110.60
N ASP A 354 91.50 46.35 109.81
CA ASP A 354 91.38 47.00 108.51
C ASP A 354 91.14 45.97 107.38
N ASP A 355 91.75 44.78 107.41
CA ASP A 355 91.40 43.63 106.54
C ASP A 355 89.89 43.32 106.63
N LYS A 356 89.34 43.40 107.85
CA LYS A 356 87.92 43.19 108.15
C LYS A 356 87.01 44.29 107.58
N LYS A 357 87.52 45.50 107.37
CA LYS A 357 86.78 46.56 106.66
C LYS A 357 86.81 46.35 105.15
N GLU A 358 87.98 46.03 104.58
CA GLU A 358 88.08 45.78 103.14
C GLU A 358 87.20 44.59 102.73
N PHE A 359 87.26 43.48 103.48
CA PHE A 359 86.38 42.33 103.24
C PHE A 359 84.89 42.66 103.42
N ALA A 360 84.52 43.52 104.38
CA ALA A 360 83.15 43.99 104.53
C ALA A 360 82.70 44.86 103.35
N ASN A 361 83.59 45.68 102.79
CA ASN A 361 83.32 46.49 101.60
C ASN A 361 83.18 45.61 100.34
N GLU A 362 84.06 44.63 100.13
CA GLU A 362 83.95 43.66 99.02
C GLU A 362 82.65 42.84 99.09
N VAL A 363 82.28 42.34 100.28
CA VAL A 363 81.04 41.56 100.47
C VAL A 363 79.81 42.42 100.19
N ASN A 364 79.84 43.71 100.52
CA ASN A 364 78.75 44.64 100.20
C ASN A 364 78.71 45.01 98.71
N ALA A 365 79.87 45.18 98.05
CA ALA A 365 79.95 45.38 96.61
C ALA A 365 79.40 44.17 95.83
N ARG A 366 79.87 42.96 96.14
CA ARG A 366 79.36 41.71 95.53
C ARG A 366 77.88 41.47 95.82
N LYS A 367 77.35 41.91 96.97
CA LYS A 367 75.91 41.90 97.23
C LYS A 367 75.13 42.86 96.32
N ALA A 368 75.65 44.05 96.05
CA ALA A 368 75.01 45.00 95.14
C ALA A 368 75.02 44.47 93.69
N GLU A 369 76.14 43.90 93.23
CA GLU A 369 76.25 43.23 91.93
C GLU A 369 75.27 42.06 91.80
N MET A 370 75.22 41.18 92.83
CA MET A 370 74.27 40.06 92.86
C MET A 370 72.82 40.52 92.83
N LEU A 371 72.48 41.63 93.51
CA LEU A 371 71.13 42.20 93.50
C LEU A 371 70.75 42.76 92.12
N LEU A 372 71.69 43.38 91.41
CA LEU A 372 71.50 43.84 90.03
C LEU A 372 71.26 42.66 89.08
N VAL A 373 72.11 41.62 89.13
CA VAL A 373 71.95 40.40 88.33
C VAL A 373 70.61 39.71 88.64
N GLN A 374 70.17 39.68 89.90
CA GLN A 374 68.87 39.14 90.28
C GLN A 374 67.71 39.97 89.71
N GLN A 375 67.78 41.30 89.74
CA GLN A 375 66.77 42.18 89.13
C GLN A 375 66.72 42.08 87.60
N GLU A 376 67.87 41.92 86.94
CA GLU A 376 67.94 41.68 85.49
C GLU A 376 67.37 40.32 85.12
N TRP A 377 67.70 39.27 85.89
CA TRP A 377 67.12 37.94 85.69
C TRP A 377 65.60 37.94 85.91
N GLU A 378 65.10 38.62 86.96
CA GLU A 378 63.65 38.81 87.16
C GLU A 378 62.99 39.55 86.00
N LYS A 379 63.59 40.63 85.48
CA LYS A 379 63.07 41.35 84.30
C LYS A 379 63.01 40.41 83.08
N LYS A 380 64.06 39.62 82.85
CA LYS A 380 64.16 38.67 81.73
C LYS A 380 63.18 37.50 81.86
N MET A 381 62.95 37.01 83.08
CA MET A 381 61.90 36.01 83.37
C MET A 381 60.49 36.58 83.21
N LYS A 382 60.29 37.88 83.53
CA LYS A 382 59.01 38.57 83.30
C LYS A 382 58.75 38.83 81.80
N SER A 383 59.77 39.17 81.00
CA SER A 383 59.60 39.30 79.53
C SER A 383 59.34 37.95 78.87
N LEU A 384 60.15 36.91 79.16
CA LEU A 384 59.92 35.54 78.68
C LEU A 384 58.55 34.99 79.14
N GLY A 385 58.07 35.40 80.32
CA GLY A 385 56.75 35.08 80.84
C GLY A 385 55.57 35.78 80.14
N ALA A 386 55.82 36.92 79.49
CA ALA A 386 54.86 37.61 78.63
C ALA A 386 54.87 37.01 77.21
N GLU A 387 56.04 36.87 76.61
CA GLU A 387 56.28 36.24 75.30
C GLU A 387 55.69 34.80 75.26
N LYS A 388 55.86 34.01 76.32
CA LYS A 388 55.25 32.67 76.46
C LYS A 388 53.71 32.69 76.59
N LYS A 389 53.09 33.81 76.93
CA LYS A 389 51.62 33.99 76.89
C LYS A 389 51.15 34.46 75.51
N GLU A 390 51.95 35.28 74.84
CA GLU A 390 51.71 35.76 73.48
C GLU A 390 51.78 34.59 72.48
N LEU A 391 52.89 33.85 72.46
CA LEU A 391 53.07 32.59 71.71
C LEU A 391 52.03 31.50 72.06
N ARG A 392 51.35 31.60 73.21
CA ARG A 392 50.23 30.71 73.55
C ARG A 392 48.94 31.15 72.88
N ARG A 393 48.64 32.45 72.84
CA ARG A 393 47.50 33.02 72.10
C ARG A 393 47.65 32.78 70.61
N GLU A 394 48.78 33.15 70.03
CA GLU A 394 49.06 32.92 68.60
C GLU A 394 48.90 31.44 68.22
N LYS A 395 49.32 30.51 69.08
CA LYS A 395 49.13 29.06 68.87
C LYS A 395 47.68 28.60 69.01
N GLU A 396 46.86 29.30 69.78
CA GLU A 396 45.43 29.04 69.98
C GLU A 396 44.61 29.65 68.82
N ASP A 397 44.96 30.85 68.39
CA ASP A 397 44.45 31.52 67.19
C ASP A 397 44.75 30.70 65.92
N VAL A 398 46.02 30.32 65.69
CA VAL A 398 46.44 29.45 64.57
C VAL A 398 45.75 28.08 64.63
N ARG A 399 45.45 27.55 65.82
CA ARG A 399 44.65 26.32 65.95
C ARG A 399 43.21 26.53 65.51
N SER A 400 42.54 27.59 65.97
CA SER A 400 41.17 27.88 65.55
C SER A 400 41.07 28.15 64.04
N LEU A 401 42.11 28.74 63.45
CA LEU A 401 42.18 29.01 62.01
C LEU A 401 42.37 27.71 61.21
N ILE A 402 43.28 26.82 61.64
CA ILE A 402 43.44 25.47 61.08
C ILE A 402 42.17 24.63 61.25
N GLU A 403 41.50 24.68 62.41
CA GLU A 403 40.24 23.95 62.64
C GLU A 403 39.11 24.48 61.74
N THR A 404 39.05 25.80 61.51
CA THR A 404 38.10 26.42 60.56
C THR A 404 38.40 26.01 59.12
N ASP A 405 39.67 26.06 58.69
CA ASP A 405 40.07 25.64 57.35
C ASP A 405 39.85 24.14 57.11
N VAL A 406 40.10 23.29 58.12
CA VAL A 406 39.86 21.83 58.04
C VAL A 406 38.36 21.51 57.98
N VAL A 407 37.49 22.28 58.64
CA VAL A 407 36.04 22.16 58.47
C VAL A 407 35.63 22.64 57.07
N GLY A 408 36.04 23.84 56.64
CA GLY A 408 35.71 24.38 55.32
C GLY A 408 36.35 23.65 54.13
N LEU A 409 37.33 22.77 54.37
CA LEU A 409 37.82 21.79 53.39
C LEU A 409 37.00 20.50 53.39
N LYS A 410 36.50 20.04 54.55
CA LYS A 410 35.59 18.90 54.64
C LYS A 410 34.22 19.19 54.05
N ASP A 411 33.65 20.37 54.32
CA ASP A 411 32.38 20.79 53.72
C ASP A 411 32.48 20.74 52.18
N LYS A 412 33.65 21.10 51.62
CA LYS A 412 33.94 20.99 50.18
C LYS A 412 34.27 19.58 49.71
N GLU A 413 34.85 18.73 50.56
CA GLU A 413 35.05 17.31 50.28
C GLU A 413 33.69 16.61 50.18
N ASP A 414 32.77 16.90 51.10
CA ASP A 414 31.38 16.41 51.10
C ASP A 414 30.58 16.98 49.92
N GLU A 415 30.69 18.29 49.58
CA GLU A 415 30.11 18.86 48.34
C GLU A 415 30.61 18.14 47.07
N VAL A 416 31.91 17.81 47.01
CA VAL A 416 32.51 17.08 45.88
C VAL A 416 32.05 15.62 45.86
N ILE A 417 31.92 14.97 47.01
CA ILE A 417 31.38 13.61 47.12
C ILE A 417 29.90 13.57 46.70
N GLU A 418 29.08 14.53 47.09
CA GLU A 418 27.68 14.63 46.67
C GLU A 418 27.57 14.92 45.17
N ALA A 419 28.42 15.80 44.62
CA ALA A 419 28.51 16.05 43.19
C ALA A 419 28.92 14.80 42.39
N ILE A 420 29.89 14.02 42.89
CA ILE A 420 30.29 12.74 42.29
C ILE A 420 29.12 11.74 42.35
N ALA A 421 28.46 11.60 43.50
CA ALA A 421 27.31 10.70 43.65
C ALA A 421 26.14 11.05 42.73
N MET A 422 25.87 12.35 42.51
CA MET A 422 24.89 12.81 41.52
C MET A 422 25.32 12.47 40.08
N LEU A 423 26.59 12.70 39.72
CA LEU A 423 27.11 12.38 38.39
C LEU A 423 27.14 10.87 38.12
N GLU A 424 27.44 10.04 39.12
CA GLU A 424 27.33 8.58 39.02
C GLU A 424 25.86 8.15 38.86
N ALA A 425 24.94 8.72 39.64
CA ALA A 425 23.50 8.43 39.50
C ALA A 425 22.93 8.86 38.14
N ASP A 426 23.41 9.97 37.56
CA ASP A 426 23.02 10.43 36.22
C ASP A 426 23.66 9.58 35.11
N LYS A 427 24.94 9.21 35.23
CA LYS A 427 25.56 8.21 34.35
C LYS A 427 24.76 6.90 34.37
N ASP A 428 24.33 6.46 35.55
CA ASP A 428 23.56 5.23 35.73
C ASP A 428 22.12 5.35 35.17
N LYS A 429 21.57 6.56 34.99
CA LYS A 429 20.34 6.81 34.20
C LYS A 429 20.64 6.76 32.70
N LEU A 430 21.66 7.46 32.23
CA LEU A 430 22.06 7.50 30.82
C LEU A 430 22.41 6.11 30.29
N GLU A 431 23.10 5.27 31.06
CA GLU A 431 23.35 3.87 30.70
C GLU A 431 22.06 3.04 30.57
N LYS A 432 21.01 3.34 31.36
CA LYS A 432 19.71 2.65 31.26
C LYS A 432 18.91 3.16 30.04
N GLU A 433 18.99 4.44 29.75
CA GLU A 433 18.39 5.05 28.55
C GLU A 433 19.07 4.57 27.27
N GLU A 434 20.41 4.50 27.22
CA GLU A 434 21.16 3.91 26.12
C GLU A 434 20.77 2.44 25.90
N LYS A 435 20.74 1.64 26.97
CA LYS A 435 20.32 0.22 26.89
C LYS A 435 18.85 0.07 26.44
N ALA A 436 17.99 1.05 26.70
CA ALA A 436 16.61 1.09 26.18
C ALA A 436 16.56 1.52 24.69
N LEU A 437 17.35 2.52 24.29
CA LEU A 437 17.46 2.98 22.91
C LEU A 437 18.06 1.90 22.00
N VAL A 438 19.12 1.21 22.42
CA VAL A 438 19.72 0.08 21.69
C VAL A 438 18.73 -1.07 21.51
N ARG A 439 17.92 -1.39 22.52
CA ARG A 439 16.81 -2.37 22.38
C ARG A 439 15.82 -1.92 21.31
N ARG A 440 15.34 -0.67 21.39
CA ARG A 440 14.37 -0.10 20.45
C ARG A 440 14.91 -0.01 19.01
N ILE A 441 16.19 0.29 18.84
CA ILE A 441 16.88 0.21 17.53
C ILE A 441 16.83 -1.24 17.02
N SER A 442 17.18 -2.23 17.85
CA SER A 442 17.12 -3.65 17.46
C SER A 442 15.71 -4.16 17.15
N GLU A 443 14.67 -3.51 17.67
CA GLU A 443 13.26 -3.78 17.36
C GLU A 443 12.88 -3.17 16.02
N LEU A 444 13.18 -1.87 15.82
CA LEU A 444 12.98 -1.16 14.55
C LEU A 444 13.75 -1.82 13.38
N GLU A 445 14.93 -2.41 13.62
CA GLU A 445 15.66 -3.17 12.60
C GLU A 445 14.98 -4.50 12.24
N LYS A 446 14.39 -5.21 13.22
CA LYS A 446 13.59 -6.42 12.98
C LYS A 446 12.32 -6.08 12.20
N GLU A 447 11.65 -4.98 12.55
CA GLU A 447 10.49 -4.46 11.82
C GLU A 447 10.86 -4.06 10.39
N LYS A 448 11.98 -3.35 10.20
CA LYS A 448 12.51 -2.97 8.88
C LYS A 448 12.83 -4.18 8.00
N GLU A 449 13.39 -5.27 8.55
CA GLU A 449 13.58 -6.53 7.82
C GLU A 449 12.27 -7.31 7.61
N ALA A 450 11.28 -7.19 8.49
CA ALA A 450 9.95 -7.74 8.27
C ALA A 450 9.22 -7.02 7.13
N VAL A 451 9.30 -5.68 7.08
CA VAL A 451 8.79 -4.85 5.97
C VAL A 451 9.49 -5.22 4.66
N LYS A 452 10.83 -5.26 4.61
CA LYS A 452 11.56 -5.72 3.41
C LYS A 452 11.15 -7.12 2.93
N LYS A 453 10.78 -8.03 3.84
CA LYS A 453 10.25 -9.37 3.49
C LYS A 453 8.82 -9.28 2.95
N ALA A 454 7.98 -8.43 3.53
CA ALA A 454 6.64 -8.13 3.03
C ALA A 454 6.69 -7.48 1.63
N ASP A 455 7.56 -6.50 1.39
CA ASP A 455 7.76 -5.85 0.10
C ASP A 455 8.21 -6.84 -0.98
N LYS A 456 9.16 -7.74 -0.66
CA LYS A 456 9.57 -8.82 -1.55
C LYS A 456 8.43 -9.79 -1.86
N ALA A 457 7.57 -10.09 -0.88
CA ALA A 457 6.40 -10.93 -1.06
C ALA A 457 5.28 -10.23 -1.86
N LEU A 458 5.11 -8.91 -1.70
CA LEU A 458 4.21 -8.07 -2.49
C LEU A 458 4.68 -7.99 -3.95
N SER A 459 5.95 -7.64 -4.19
CA SER A 459 6.51 -7.63 -5.54
C SER A 459 6.44 -9.00 -6.24
N ALA A 460 6.59 -10.10 -5.49
CA ALA A 460 6.36 -11.45 -6.01
C ALA A 460 4.89 -11.75 -6.34
N LYS A 461 3.92 -11.15 -5.62
CA LYS A 461 2.49 -11.22 -5.94
C LYS A 461 2.13 -10.33 -7.13
N GLU A 462 2.62 -9.09 -7.18
CA GLU A 462 2.45 -8.17 -8.31
C GLU A 462 2.94 -8.79 -9.61
N LYS A 463 4.13 -9.39 -9.62
CA LYS A 463 4.66 -10.13 -10.79
C LYS A 463 3.76 -11.29 -11.22
N LYS A 464 3.09 -11.98 -10.27
CA LYS A 464 2.09 -13.02 -10.59
C LYS A 464 0.79 -12.43 -11.12
N VAL A 465 0.34 -11.29 -10.62
CA VAL A 465 -0.83 -10.56 -11.15
C VAL A 465 -0.56 -10.10 -12.58
N VAL A 466 0.55 -9.41 -12.84
CA VAL A 466 0.96 -8.96 -14.19
C VAL A 466 1.16 -10.13 -15.15
N ALA A 467 1.68 -11.27 -14.69
CA ALA A 467 1.73 -12.49 -15.49
C ALA A 467 0.32 -13.03 -15.83
N GLY A 468 -0.60 -13.04 -14.85
CA GLY A 468 -2.00 -13.40 -15.04
C GLY A 468 -2.73 -12.47 -16.01
N GLU A 469 -2.54 -11.16 -15.89
CA GLU A 469 -3.08 -10.14 -16.80
C GLU A 469 -2.57 -10.33 -18.24
N ARG A 470 -1.27 -10.62 -18.42
CA ARG A 470 -0.69 -10.94 -19.72
C ARG A 470 -1.25 -12.24 -20.32
N ILE A 471 -1.52 -13.26 -19.49
CA ILE A 471 -2.20 -14.49 -19.92
C ILE A 471 -3.66 -14.19 -20.33
N LEU A 472 -4.38 -13.38 -19.55
CA LEU A 472 -5.75 -12.96 -19.85
C LEU A 472 -5.83 -12.10 -21.11
N GLN A 473 -4.88 -11.19 -21.35
CA GLN A 473 -4.77 -10.41 -22.60
C GLN A 473 -4.49 -11.30 -23.82
N LYS A 474 -3.61 -12.30 -23.69
CA LYS A 474 -3.38 -13.30 -24.75
C LYS A 474 -4.64 -14.12 -25.02
N GLY A 475 -5.36 -14.51 -23.95
CA GLY A 475 -6.67 -15.16 -24.05
C GLY A 475 -7.72 -14.28 -24.75
N LEU A 476 -7.77 -12.98 -24.43
CA LEU A 476 -8.68 -12.03 -25.07
C LEU A 476 -8.38 -11.88 -26.56
N LYS A 477 -7.10 -11.69 -26.94
CA LYS A 477 -6.67 -11.61 -28.35
C LYS A 477 -7.02 -12.91 -29.10
N PHE A 478 -6.81 -14.08 -28.49
CA PHE A 478 -7.22 -15.37 -29.06
C PHE A 478 -8.74 -15.46 -29.26
N VAL A 479 -9.54 -15.00 -28.28
CA VAL A 479 -11.02 -14.99 -28.36
C VAL A 479 -11.54 -14.01 -29.43
N ASP A 480 -10.92 -12.84 -29.60
CA ASP A 480 -11.30 -11.91 -30.68
C ASP A 480 -10.88 -12.41 -32.06
N ASP A 481 -9.73 -13.09 -32.19
CA ASP A 481 -9.34 -13.72 -33.46
C ASP A 481 -10.19 -14.97 -33.77
N GLU A 482 -10.55 -15.79 -32.77
CA GLU A 482 -11.59 -16.83 -32.88
C GLU A 482 -12.91 -16.24 -33.38
N LYS A 483 -13.39 -15.18 -32.73
CA LYS A 483 -14.62 -14.48 -33.11
C LYS A 483 -14.55 -13.95 -34.55
N ARG A 484 -13.40 -13.42 -35.00
CA ARG A 484 -13.16 -13.02 -36.40
C ARG A 484 -13.15 -14.20 -37.37
N LYS A 485 -12.62 -15.38 -37.00
CA LYS A 485 -12.73 -16.61 -37.82
C LYS A 485 -14.18 -17.07 -37.92
N ILE A 486 -14.89 -17.14 -36.78
CA ILE A 486 -16.29 -17.55 -36.70
C ILE A 486 -17.18 -16.60 -37.52
N GLU A 487 -16.87 -15.30 -37.52
CA GLU A 487 -17.59 -14.31 -38.33
C GLU A 487 -17.35 -14.50 -39.84
N LYS A 488 -16.12 -14.79 -40.27
CA LYS A 488 -15.81 -15.19 -41.66
C LYS A 488 -16.50 -16.50 -42.05
N ALA A 489 -16.40 -17.55 -41.24
CA ALA A 489 -17.06 -18.84 -41.47
C ALA A 489 -18.58 -18.71 -41.52
N LYS A 490 -19.16 -17.81 -40.72
CA LYS A 490 -20.59 -17.48 -40.73
C LYS A 490 -21.01 -16.74 -42.00
N ASP A 491 -20.17 -15.85 -42.55
CA ASP A 491 -20.37 -15.24 -43.86
C ASP A 491 -20.24 -16.25 -45.00
N GLU A 492 -19.30 -17.20 -44.92
CA GLU A 492 -19.14 -18.29 -45.89
C GLU A 492 -20.30 -19.29 -45.84
N VAL A 493 -20.78 -19.66 -44.65
CA VAL A 493 -22.03 -20.40 -44.45
C VAL A 493 -23.23 -19.60 -44.96
N TYR A 494 -23.26 -18.28 -44.78
CA TYR A 494 -24.33 -17.43 -45.32
C TYR A 494 -24.33 -17.39 -46.85
N ARG A 495 -23.16 -17.22 -47.49
CA ARG A 495 -22.98 -17.34 -48.95
C ARG A 495 -23.40 -18.72 -49.45
N THR A 496 -22.94 -19.79 -48.79
CA THR A 496 -23.31 -21.17 -49.13
C THR A 496 -24.81 -21.43 -48.96
N ARG A 497 -25.46 -20.78 -47.98
CA ARG A 497 -26.92 -20.86 -47.77
C ARG A 497 -27.72 -19.99 -48.75
N GLN A 498 -27.13 -18.92 -49.30
CA GLN A 498 -27.69 -18.22 -50.47
C GLN A 498 -27.53 -19.06 -51.73
N LEU A 499 -26.35 -19.66 -51.98
CA LEU A 499 -26.11 -20.57 -53.10
C LEU A 499 -27.06 -21.78 -53.06
N ARG A 500 -27.29 -22.41 -51.89
CA ARG A 500 -28.33 -23.45 -51.72
C ARG A 500 -29.78 -22.96 -51.93
N LYS A 501 -30.06 -21.67 -51.82
CA LYS A 501 -31.37 -21.09 -52.21
C LYS A 501 -31.46 -20.78 -53.70
N MET A 502 -30.33 -20.49 -54.35
CA MET A 502 -30.22 -20.29 -55.79
C MET A 502 -30.20 -21.62 -56.55
N LEU A 503 -29.66 -22.70 -55.97
CA LEU A 503 -29.55 -24.02 -56.60
C LEU A 503 -30.88 -24.50 -57.21
N PRO A 504 -32.01 -24.53 -56.49
CA PRO A 504 -33.29 -24.98 -57.06
C PRO A 504 -33.85 -24.07 -58.16
N GLN A 505 -33.35 -22.84 -58.31
CA GLN A 505 -33.70 -21.95 -59.41
C GLN A 505 -32.78 -22.17 -60.62
N LEU A 506 -31.50 -22.48 -60.38
CA LEU A 506 -30.53 -22.84 -61.42
C LEU A 506 -30.82 -24.25 -61.98
N GLU A 507 -31.14 -25.21 -61.12
CA GLU A 507 -31.60 -26.56 -61.47
C GLU A 507 -32.90 -26.49 -62.28
N LYS A 508 -33.89 -25.69 -61.87
CA LYS A 508 -35.11 -25.47 -62.69
C LYS A 508 -34.82 -24.83 -64.04
N ARG A 509 -33.96 -23.81 -64.11
CA ARG A 509 -33.53 -23.22 -65.39
C ARG A 509 -32.77 -24.21 -66.26
N HIS A 510 -31.97 -25.09 -65.66
CA HIS A 510 -31.22 -26.13 -66.36
C HIS A 510 -32.13 -27.25 -66.87
N GLU A 511 -33.14 -27.67 -66.08
CA GLU A 511 -34.22 -28.53 -66.55
C GLU A 511 -35.05 -27.87 -67.66
N GLU A 512 -35.40 -26.59 -67.54
CA GLU A 512 -36.12 -25.83 -68.56
C GLU A 512 -35.32 -25.73 -69.85
N LEU A 513 -34.01 -25.50 -69.76
CA LEU A 513 -33.09 -25.51 -70.89
C LEU A 513 -32.97 -26.91 -71.50
N ARG A 514 -32.75 -27.97 -70.71
CA ARG A 514 -32.73 -29.37 -71.19
C ARG A 514 -34.07 -29.76 -71.83
N ARG A 515 -35.22 -29.35 -71.28
CA ARG A 515 -36.56 -29.53 -71.87
C ARG A 515 -36.76 -28.69 -73.15
N SER A 516 -36.13 -27.52 -73.28
CA SER A 516 -36.17 -26.72 -74.51
C SER A 516 -35.29 -27.31 -75.62
N ILE A 517 -34.12 -27.86 -75.25
CA ILE A 517 -33.20 -28.57 -76.13
C ILE A 517 -33.87 -29.85 -76.62
N ALA A 518 -34.42 -30.68 -75.73
CA ALA A 518 -35.18 -31.88 -76.10
C ALA A 518 -36.40 -31.57 -76.99
N LYS A 519 -37.08 -30.42 -76.77
CA LYS A 519 -38.15 -29.95 -77.66
C LYS A 519 -37.64 -29.42 -79.01
N ALA A 520 -36.42 -28.91 -79.09
CA ALA A 520 -35.78 -28.52 -80.34
C ALA A 520 -35.31 -29.76 -81.11
N GLU A 521 -34.64 -30.70 -80.45
CA GLU A 521 -34.24 -32.01 -80.97
C GLU A 521 -35.45 -32.77 -81.53
N ALA A 522 -36.54 -32.89 -80.77
CA ALA A 522 -37.77 -33.53 -81.24
C ALA A 522 -38.39 -32.82 -82.47
N ARG A 523 -38.28 -31.49 -82.57
CA ARG A 523 -38.73 -30.73 -83.76
C ARG A 523 -37.83 -30.93 -84.98
N LEU A 524 -36.54 -31.22 -84.78
CA LEU A 524 -35.57 -31.51 -85.84
C LEU A 524 -35.66 -32.96 -86.33
N VAL A 525 -36.03 -33.89 -85.45
CA VAL A 525 -36.36 -35.29 -85.82
C VAL A 525 -37.69 -35.37 -86.58
N GLY A 526 -38.67 -34.52 -86.24
CA GLY A 526 -40.00 -34.50 -86.86
C GLY A 526 -40.11 -33.87 -88.25
N GLY A 527 -39.07 -33.22 -88.78
CA GLY A 527 -39.13 -32.57 -90.10
C GLY A 527 -37.77 -32.00 -90.56
N ARG A 528 -37.53 -32.03 -91.88
CA ARG A 528 -36.22 -31.79 -92.54
C ARG A 528 -35.42 -30.61 -91.98
N ALA A 529 -34.58 -30.89 -90.98
CA ALA A 529 -33.62 -29.95 -90.43
C ALA A 529 -32.57 -29.55 -91.47
N ARG A 530 -32.16 -28.27 -91.49
CA ARG A 530 -30.92 -27.88 -92.17
C ARG A 530 -29.73 -28.31 -91.30
N PRO A 531 -28.66 -28.90 -91.85
CA PRO A 531 -27.54 -29.45 -91.06
C PRO A 531 -26.95 -28.48 -90.03
N THR A 532 -26.84 -27.20 -90.38
CA THR A 532 -26.28 -26.14 -89.52
C THR A 532 -26.96 -26.02 -88.14
N MET A 533 -28.28 -26.25 -88.06
CA MET A 533 -29.02 -26.21 -86.78
C MET A 533 -28.68 -27.40 -85.87
N VAL A 534 -28.28 -28.54 -86.45
CA VAL A 534 -27.85 -29.73 -85.70
C VAL A 534 -26.42 -29.54 -85.19
N GLU A 535 -25.54 -28.91 -85.98
CA GLU A 535 -24.18 -28.55 -85.56
C GLU A 535 -24.17 -27.48 -84.46
N GLU A 536 -25.04 -26.47 -84.54
CA GLU A 536 -25.21 -25.48 -83.47
C GLU A 536 -25.69 -26.11 -82.15
N LEU A 537 -26.61 -27.08 -82.21
CA LEU A 537 -27.06 -27.79 -81.02
C LEU A 537 -25.97 -28.66 -80.44
N LYS A 538 -25.22 -29.42 -81.25
CA LYS A 538 -24.05 -30.18 -80.79
C LYS A 538 -23.04 -29.27 -80.09
N LYS A 539 -22.67 -28.13 -80.67
CA LYS A 539 -21.77 -27.15 -80.02
C LYS A 539 -22.31 -26.64 -78.68
N LYS A 540 -23.62 -26.38 -78.56
CA LYS A 540 -24.26 -25.97 -77.29
C LYS A 540 -24.31 -27.11 -76.26
N GLN A 541 -24.40 -28.36 -76.71
CA GLN A 541 -24.38 -29.58 -75.90
C GLN A 541 -22.95 -29.86 -75.37
N GLU A 542 -21.94 -29.67 -76.22
CA GLU A 542 -20.51 -29.71 -75.87
C GLU A 542 -20.11 -28.56 -74.92
N GLU A 543 -20.57 -27.33 -75.16
CA GLU A 543 -20.40 -26.21 -74.21
C GLU A 543 -21.02 -26.50 -72.85
N LEU A 544 -22.22 -27.10 -72.79
CA LEU A 544 -22.87 -27.47 -71.54
C LEU A 544 -22.09 -28.58 -70.82
N ALA A 545 -21.62 -29.60 -71.54
CA ALA A 545 -20.77 -30.65 -70.97
C ALA A 545 -19.45 -30.09 -70.40
N LEU A 546 -18.80 -29.16 -71.11
CA LEU A 546 -17.61 -28.44 -70.62
C LEU A 546 -17.89 -27.61 -69.36
N LYS A 547 -19.04 -26.94 -69.30
CA LYS A 547 -19.46 -26.14 -68.12
C LYS A 547 -19.85 -27.03 -66.93
N GLU A 548 -20.55 -28.15 -67.16
CA GLU A 548 -20.85 -29.15 -66.14
C GLU A 548 -19.56 -29.79 -65.58
N ALA A 549 -18.60 -30.15 -66.44
CA ALA A 549 -17.29 -30.67 -66.03
C ALA A 549 -16.44 -29.63 -65.28
N GLY A 550 -16.48 -28.36 -65.69
CA GLY A 550 -15.82 -27.25 -65.00
C GLY A 550 -16.33 -27.06 -63.57
N ILE A 551 -17.66 -27.05 -63.38
CA ILE A 551 -18.30 -26.96 -62.06
C ILE A 551 -17.92 -28.16 -61.18
N GLY A 552 -17.87 -29.38 -61.74
CA GLY A 552 -17.39 -30.57 -61.02
C GLY A 552 -15.93 -30.46 -60.55
N LEU A 553 -15.06 -29.89 -61.37
CA LEU A 553 -13.66 -29.62 -61.03
C LEU A 553 -13.51 -28.52 -59.96
N GLU A 554 -14.30 -27.45 -60.00
CA GLU A 554 -14.29 -26.42 -58.96
C GLU A 554 -14.83 -26.95 -57.63
N LEU A 555 -15.94 -27.70 -57.65
CA LEU A 555 -16.49 -28.35 -56.45
C LEU A 555 -15.45 -29.28 -55.81
N LYS A 556 -14.73 -30.08 -56.62
CA LYS A 556 -13.67 -30.96 -56.12
C LYS A 556 -12.52 -30.17 -55.47
N LYS A 557 -12.05 -29.09 -56.12
CA LYS A 557 -11.00 -28.20 -55.57
C LYS A 557 -11.43 -27.50 -54.28
N LEU A 558 -12.72 -27.19 -54.12
CA LEU A 558 -13.25 -26.63 -52.87
C LEU A 558 -13.25 -27.68 -51.75
N MET A 559 -13.73 -28.90 -52.01
CA MET A 559 -13.68 -30.03 -51.07
C MET A 559 -12.25 -30.42 -50.68
N GLU A 560 -11.29 -30.29 -51.59
CA GLU A 560 -9.86 -30.53 -51.32
C GLU A 560 -9.27 -29.44 -50.40
N ARG A 561 -9.58 -28.15 -50.65
CA ARG A 561 -9.18 -27.02 -49.78
C ARG A 561 -9.84 -27.04 -48.39
N GLU A 562 -11.09 -27.47 -48.30
CA GLU A 562 -11.82 -27.63 -47.03
C GLU A 562 -11.11 -28.66 -46.13
N ARG A 563 -10.70 -29.79 -46.70
CA ARG A 563 -9.89 -30.81 -46.00
C ARG A 563 -8.48 -30.33 -45.65
N GLU A 564 -7.85 -29.52 -46.49
CA GLU A 564 -6.56 -28.90 -46.15
C GLU A 564 -6.69 -27.93 -44.97
N ALA A 565 -7.78 -27.15 -44.91
CA ALA A 565 -8.08 -26.28 -43.78
C ALA A 565 -8.33 -27.09 -42.49
N GLU A 566 -9.21 -28.11 -42.52
CA GLU A 566 -9.43 -29.02 -41.39
C GLU A 566 -8.13 -29.68 -40.90
N ALA A 567 -7.27 -30.14 -41.82
CA ALA A 567 -5.99 -30.76 -41.48
C ALA A 567 -4.99 -29.76 -40.87
N ILE A 568 -5.03 -28.48 -41.28
CA ILE A 568 -4.23 -27.41 -40.68
C ILE A 568 -4.76 -27.04 -39.29
N GLU A 569 -6.08 -27.01 -39.08
CA GLU A 569 -6.68 -26.74 -37.77
C GLU A 569 -6.40 -27.88 -36.79
N GLN A 570 -6.61 -29.14 -37.16
CA GLN A 570 -6.25 -30.29 -36.31
C GLN A 570 -4.76 -30.33 -35.96
N ARG A 571 -3.85 -29.91 -36.86
CA ARG A 571 -2.41 -29.79 -36.56
C ARG A 571 -2.14 -28.66 -35.56
N LYS A 572 -2.81 -27.51 -35.69
CA LYS A 572 -2.69 -26.39 -34.75
C LYS A 572 -3.25 -26.73 -33.38
N GLU A 573 -4.41 -27.39 -33.32
CA GLU A 573 -5.07 -27.79 -32.07
C GLU A 573 -4.25 -28.81 -31.29
N ARG A 574 -3.63 -29.79 -31.97
CA ARG A 574 -2.66 -30.71 -31.37
C ARG A 574 -1.42 -29.97 -30.87
N ALA A 575 -0.76 -29.16 -31.71
CA ALA A 575 0.43 -28.41 -31.32
C ALA A 575 0.18 -27.42 -30.16
N PHE A 576 -1.01 -26.82 -30.09
CA PHE A 576 -1.42 -25.96 -28.98
C PHE A 576 -1.72 -26.77 -27.70
N SER A 577 -2.34 -27.95 -27.83
CA SER A 577 -2.56 -28.87 -26.70
C SER A 577 -1.26 -29.44 -26.14
N GLU A 578 -0.30 -29.77 -27.02
CA GLU A 578 1.05 -30.22 -26.67
C GLU A 578 1.85 -29.10 -26.01
N TYR A 579 1.80 -27.87 -26.56
CA TYR A 579 2.40 -26.69 -25.94
C TYR A 579 1.82 -26.39 -24.55
N LEU A 580 0.49 -26.41 -24.40
CA LEU A 580 -0.15 -26.21 -23.09
C LEU A 580 0.22 -27.31 -22.10
N ARG A 581 0.33 -28.57 -22.54
CA ARG A 581 0.76 -29.68 -21.69
C ARG A 581 2.22 -29.53 -21.26
N GLU A 582 3.14 -29.23 -22.18
CA GLU A 582 4.53 -28.91 -21.85
C GLU A 582 4.64 -27.76 -20.83
N GLU A 583 3.86 -26.69 -21.01
CA GLU A 583 3.98 -25.49 -20.18
C GLU A 583 3.35 -25.70 -18.78
N VAL A 584 2.30 -26.50 -18.68
CA VAL A 584 1.76 -26.97 -17.38
C VAL A 584 2.76 -27.90 -16.69
N GLU A 585 3.31 -28.90 -17.39
CA GLU A 585 4.30 -29.83 -16.81
C GLU A 585 5.58 -29.11 -16.33
N ARG A 586 6.02 -28.04 -17.02
CA ARG A 586 7.14 -27.18 -16.56
C ARG A 586 6.80 -26.47 -15.24
N VAL A 587 5.61 -25.89 -15.14
CA VAL A 587 5.14 -25.17 -13.93
C VAL A 587 4.95 -26.13 -12.75
N GLU A 588 4.40 -27.33 -12.99
CA GLU A 588 4.30 -28.38 -11.96
C GLU A 588 5.67 -28.90 -11.50
N GLN A 589 6.65 -28.97 -12.41
CA GLN A 589 8.05 -29.26 -12.09
C GLN A 589 8.79 -28.08 -11.41
N GLY A 590 8.11 -26.98 -11.08
CA GLY A 590 8.70 -25.80 -10.43
C GLY A 590 9.70 -25.02 -11.29
N LYS A 591 9.80 -25.34 -12.59
CA LYS A 591 10.60 -24.58 -13.56
C LYS A 591 9.75 -23.40 -14.00
N PRO A 592 10.29 -22.15 -14.04
CA PRO A 592 9.55 -21.06 -14.63
C PRO A 592 9.23 -21.40 -16.09
N GLY A 593 7.95 -21.28 -16.47
CA GLY A 593 7.52 -21.35 -17.87
C GLY A 593 8.33 -20.35 -18.71
N ARG A 594 8.65 -20.70 -19.96
CA ARG A 594 9.78 -20.17 -20.75
C ARG A 594 9.88 -18.66 -20.60
N GLU A 595 10.79 -18.20 -19.73
CA GLU A 595 10.89 -16.77 -19.45
C GLU A 595 11.17 -16.02 -20.73
N ILE A 596 10.41 -14.95 -20.96
CA ILE A 596 10.65 -14.02 -22.07
C ILE A 596 11.91 -13.25 -21.69
N VAL A 597 13.06 -13.84 -22.02
CA VAL A 597 14.37 -13.30 -21.67
C VAL A 597 14.51 -11.94 -22.35
N HIS A 598 14.80 -10.90 -21.55
CA HIS A 598 14.73 -9.50 -21.95
C HIS A 598 13.29 -9.02 -22.32
N PRO A 599 12.37 -8.96 -21.32
CA PRO A 599 11.01 -8.50 -21.54
C PRO A 599 10.94 -7.01 -21.95
N GLU A 600 11.99 -6.24 -21.68
CA GLU A 600 12.18 -4.85 -22.11
C GLU A 600 12.23 -4.73 -23.65
N ILE A 601 12.96 -5.63 -24.31
CA ILE A 601 13.09 -5.65 -25.78
C ILE A 601 11.75 -6.04 -26.42
N HIS A 602 11.08 -7.05 -25.88
CA HIS A 602 9.75 -7.44 -26.35
C HIS A 602 8.71 -6.34 -26.12
N GLY A 603 8.80 -5.57 -25.02
CA GLY A 603 8.00 -4.36 -24.80
C GLY A 603 8.20 -3.35 -25.93
N MET A 604 9.45 -2.91 -26.16
CA MET A 604 9.76 -1.95 -27.24
C MET A 604 9.30 -2.42 -28.63
N LEU A 605 9.35 -3.72 -28.93
CA LEU A 605 8.88 -4.27 -30.20
C LEU A 605 7.34 -4.26 -30.33
N ASP A 606 6.61 -4.52 -29.24
CA ASP A 606 5.15 -4.42 -29.24
C ASP A 606 4.66 -2.95 -29.19
N ASP A 607 5.35 -2.07 -28.46
CA ASP A 607 5.10 -0.61 -28.47
C ASP A 607 5.36 -0.01 -29.86
N ALA A 608 6.37 -0.50 -30.58
CA ALA A 608 6.65 -0.12 -31.97
C ALA A 608 5.58 -0.65 -32.94
N ARG A 609 5.08 -1.88 -32.74
CA ARG A 609 3.93 -2.43 -33.49
C ARG A 609 2.68 -1.59 -33.27
N GLU A 610 2.39 -1.19 -32.03
CA GLU A 610 1.23 -0.34 -31.74
C GLU A 610 1.39 1.07 -32.30
N SER A 611 2.56 1.69 -32.16
CA SER A 611 2.87 2.99 -32.79
C SER A 611 2.69 2.95 -34.30
N LEU A 612 3.14 1.86 -34.95
CA LEU A 612 2.94 1.64 -36.38
C LEU A 612 1.46 1.48 -36.76
N MET A 613 0.68 0.70 -35.99
CA MET A 613 -0.77 0.55 -36.20
C MET A 613 -1.55 1.86 -36.02
N GLN A 614 -1.02 2.80 -35.25
CA GLN A 614 -1.56 4.15 -35.06
C GLN A 614 -1.05 5.17 -36.10
N GLY A 615 -0.24 4.75 -37.08
CA GLY A 615 0.34 5.63 -38.10
C GLY A 615 1.53 6.48 -37.62
N ARG A 616 2.05 6.26 -36.40
CA ARG A 616 3.19 6.98 -35.82
C ARG A 616 4.52 6.36 -36.30
N VAL A 617 4.78 6.45 -37.60
CA VAL A 617 5.89 5.77 -38.29
C VAL A 617 7.27 6.17 -37.72
N ASP A 618 7.50 7.45 -37.42
CA ASP A 618 8.77 7.93 -36.84
C ASP A 618 9.04 7.34 -35.45
N GLU A 619 7.99 7.20 -34.63
CA GLU A 619 8.06 6.68 -33.27
C GLU A 619 8.29 5.18 -33.25
N ALA A 620 7.59 4.44 -34.12
CA ALA A 620 7.86 3.03 -34.39
C ALA A 620 9.30 2.81 -34.88
N THR A 621 9.81 3.70 -35.75
CA THR A 621 11.19 3.67 -36.24
C THR A 621 12.20 3.87 -35.10
N ARG A 622 11.96 4.85 -34.20
CA ARG A 622 12.84 5.10 -33.05
C ARG A 622 12.89 3.91 -32.10
N LEU A 623 11.74 3.37 -31.72
CA LEU A 623 11.61 2.22 -30.82
C LEU A 623 12.28 0.96 -31.39
N VAL A 624 12.22 0.75 -32.71
CA VAL A 624 12.90 -0.36 -33.38
C VAL A 624 14.42 -0.22 -33.38
N VAL A 625 14.97 0.99 -33.54
CA VAL A 625 16.42 1.24 -33.41
C VAL A 625 16.88 1.03 -31.96
N GLU A 626 16.07 1.44 -30.99
CA GLU A 626 16.35 1.25 -29.56
C GLU A 626 16.34 -0.24 -29.16
N ALA A 627 15.33 -0.99 -29.63
CA ALA A 627 15.25 -2.45 -29.48
C ALA A 627 16.43 -3.16 -30.16
N GLU A 628 16.85 -2.74 -31.36
CA GLU A 628 17.99 -3.31 -32.07
C GLU A 628 19.30 -3.12 -31.31
N TYR A 629 19.55 -1.95 -30.75
CA TYR A 629 20.72 -1.69 -29.90
C TYR A 629 20.75 -2.55 -28.63
N LEU A 630 19.59 -2.85 -28.03
CA LEU A 630 19.49 -3.80 -26.92
C LEU A 630 19.72 -5.25 -27.37
N VAL A 631 19.19 -5.65 -28.54
CA VAL A 631 19.44 -6.96 -29.16
C VAL A 631 20.92 -7.15 -29.51
N GLU A 632 21.62 -6.10 -29.91
CA GLU A 632 23.06 -6.17 -30.17
C GLU A 632 23.88 -6.52 -28.92
N LYS A 633 23.45 -6.06 -27.73
CA LYS A 633 24.11 -6.33 -26.44
C LYS A 633 23.85 -7.73 -25.87
N LEU A 634 22.96 -8.52 -26.46
CA LEU A 634 22.63 -9.85 -25.96
C LEU A 634 23.80 -10.82 -26.10
N LYS A 635 24.11 -11.51 -25.00
CA LYS A 635 25.16 -12.53 -24.92
C LYS A 635 24.76 -13.89 -25.49
N ASP A 636 23.46 -14.21 -25.52
CA ASP A 636 22.95 -15.45 -26.14
C ASP A 636 22.75 -15.24 -27.65
N PRO A 637 23.53 -15.90 -28.53
CA PRO A 637 23.37 -15.79 -29.98
C PRO A 637 22.03 -16.36 -30.48
N SER A 638 21.35 -17.21 -29.71
CA SER A 638 20.06 -17.82 -30.05
C SER A 638 18.93 -16.80 -29.93
N GLN A 639 18.88 -16.10 -28.79
CA GLN A 639 17.95 -14.99 -28.54
C GLN A 639 18.22 -13.82 -29.50
N LYS A 640 19.50 -13.47 -29.69
CA LYS A 640 19.91 -12.42 -30.63
C LYS A 640 19.46 -12.72 -32.07
N ARG A 641 19.53 -13.99 -32.51
CA ARG A 641 18.96 -14.41 -33.81
C ARG A 641 17.44 -14.24 -33.85
N LEU A 642 16.72 -14.76 -32.85
CA LEU A 642 15.26 -14.70 -32.80
C LEU A 642 14.74 -13.26 -32.89
N LEU A 643 15.21 -12.39 -32.00
CA LEU A 643 14.82 -10.97 -31.96
C LEU A 643 15.26 -10.20 -33.21
N SER A 644 16.36 -10.59 -33.87
CA SER A 644 16.75 -10.00 -35.15
C SER A 644 15.81 -10.33 -36.31
N TYR A 645 14.93 -11.36 -36.18
CA TYR A 645 13.86 -11.60 -37.15
C TYR A 645 12.66 -10.70 -36.87
N ASP A 646 12.21 -10.60 -35.61
CA ASP A 646 11.15 -9.65 -35.21
C ASP A 646 11.48 -8.21 -35.64
N ILE A 647 12.72 -7.76 -35.39
CA ILE A 647 13.21 -6.44 -35.84
C ILE A 647 13.16 -6.29 -37.36
N ARG A 648 13.55 -7.32 -38.13
CA ARG A 648 13.57 -7.24 -39.60
C ARG A 648 12.17 -7.22 -40.20
N ASP A 649 11.24 -8.00 -39.67
CA ASP A 649 9.84 -8.02 -40.07
C ASP A 649 9.14 -6.68 -39.73
N LEU A 650 9.43 -6.13 -38.55
CA LEU A 650 8.91 -4.83 -38.14
C LEU A 650 9.53 -3.68 -38.93
N LYS A 651 10.83 -3.71 -39.27
CA LYS A 651 11.46 -2.76 -40.21
C LYS A 651 10.85 -2.84 -41.61
N ALA A 652 10.53 -4.04 -42.10
CA ALA A 652 9.82 -4.19 -43.38
C ALA A 652 8.41 -3.59 -43.31
N SER A 653 7.69 -3.82 -42.22
CA SER A 653 6.34 -3.28 -41.98
C SER A 653 6.34 -1.74 -41.88
N ILE A 654 7.30 -1.16 -41.13
CA ILE A 654 7.55 0.29 -41.06
C ILE A 654 7.85 0.85 -42.45
N LYS A 655 8.71 0.18 -43.22
CA LYS A 655 9.06 0.64 -44.58
C LYS A 655 7.87 0.59 -45.53
N LEU A 656 6.99 -0.40 -45.42
CA LEU A 656 5.75 -0.47 -46.20
C LEU A 656 4.77 0.66 -45.81
N ALA A 657 4.61 0.95 -44.52
CA ALA A 657 3.78 2.07 -44.05
C ALA A 657 4.36 3.45 -44.42
N SER A 658 5.69 3.58 -44.57
CA SER A 658 6.33 4.82 -45.06
C SER A 658 6.14 5.08 -46.56
N LEU A 659 5.46 4.19 -47.27
CA LEU A 659 5.17 4.28 -48.71
C LEU A 659 3.66 4.47 -49.01
N THR A 660 2.82 4.66 -47.98
CA THR A 660 1.36 4.83 -48.07
C THR A 660 0.92 6.16 -47.46
#